data_AF-A0A7W0FV10-F1
#
_entry.id   AF-A0A7W0FV10-F1
#
_cell.length_a   1.000
_cell.length_b   1.000
_cell.length_c   1.000
_cell.angle_alpha   90.00
_cell.angle_beta   90.00
_cell.angle_gamma   90.00
#
_symmetry.space_group_name_H-M   'P 1'
#
loop_
_entity.id
_entity.type
_entity.pdbx_description
1 polymer ?
#
loop_
_entity_poly.entity_id
_entity_poly.type
_entity_poly.pdbx_seq_one_letter_code
_entity_poly.pdbx_strand_id
1 'polypeptide(L)'
;MISSTSFLDSSPLNPVDEIVFDLIKSKDNRTFLEKKVQQCLNQGIKPSEHALLLHCGYSIAYDAQTLEKFKALVFKKDPELTKLIKMATSEGGLLIKITNQSFKKDLTENKEDPIFQQIRAKVECGYFEEAKEELGDYLQEFILAKKTLKSLISDGKWGDHLLKSFEGQDLEISIENIEDDQQPKPISLSGFQLMSEIYLHEGKFPEAAGILWYIKQLHDDGVFHKEIDAQLDAIEHTLLQQVSSNQVIPKGITQSHLDREKLTQLREVIKDKYLPIQLIEDTYERAKALHCLYKDTITKEIKAFIHNLAQDVIAQMQDLGQKLPCEYALIGLGSLAREEMTPYSDFEFAILIDSEKNEDKKFFRLFTTLLNLRFINLGETILPALNIRHLSSVFDDVTPRGLSFDGSMPNACKTPLGKQLKEKGDYELIHTPKGLSQLQFIDAEEGEQKRLWVLKRYHLPSILSACTYVSGSKNGYSLLFDYQEKVEFILKSEGKKRAADLMKDDLANFKPSLEEENAGKNYNVKKDLYRLPNTMFDSLANYFGLKATSTWDRIEELEEKGIFTTTGAQDLKELIMLSQEFRLSTYLRHGKQKDHLDLDIQKINLKELYYRVLPFTETMEIFCSEMKNEEQIAQICLNPSSPLF
;
A
#
# COMPACT_ATOMS: atom_id res chain seq x y z
N MET A 1 58.66 -49.24 -24.42
CA MET A 1 57.47 -50.08 -24.15
C MET A 1 56.32 -49.08 -24.00
N ILE A 2 55.30 -49.00 -24.87
CA ILE A 2 54.46 -50.06 -25.48
C ILE A 2 53.80 -50.86 -24.35
N SER A 3 52.48 -50.89 -24.16
CA SER A 3 51.30 -50.37 -24.90
C SER A 3 50.27 -49.81 -23.88
N SER A 4 49.26 -48.97 -24.17
CA SER A 4 48.08 -49.13 -25.08
C SER A 4 47.32 -50.45 -24.87
N THR A 5 45.99 -50.57 -24.99
CA THR A 5 44.88 -49.68 -25.44
C THR A 5 43.60 -50.14 -24.67
N SER A 6 42.30 -49.79 -24.87
CA SER A 6 41.43 -49.00 -25.78
C SER A 6 39.97 -49.08 -25.22
N PHE A 7 38.96 -48.27 -25.54
CA PHE A 7 38.77 -46.86 -25.96
C PHE A 7 37.23 -46.61 -26.08
N LEU A 8 36.73 -45.37 -26.23
CA LEU A 8 35.32 -44.97 -26.51
C LEU A 8 34.32 -45.15 -25.33
N ASP A 9 33.26 -44.35 -25.12
CA ASP A 9 32.82 -43.00 -25.56
C ASP A 9 31.65 -42.56 -24.63
N SER A 10 31.18 -41.30 -24.49
CA SER A 10 31.40 -40.02 -25.21
C SER A 10 31.29 -38.79 -24.26
N SER A 11 31.70 -37.60 -24.73
CA SER A 11 31.72 -36.29 -24.02
C SER A 11 30.48 -35.40 -24.34
N PRO A 12 30.25 -34.17 -23.78
CA PRO A 12 31.12 -33.29 -22.98
C PRO A 12 30.51 -32.65 -21.70
N LEU A 13 31.24 -31.70 -21.10
CA LEU A 13 30.88 -30.86 -19.93
C LEU A 13 29.99 -29.65 -20.31
N ASN A 14 29.42 -28.96 -19.31
CA ASN A 14 28.57 -27.76 -19.43
C ASN A 14 29.00 -26.69 -18.39
N PRO A 15 28.81 -25.36 -18.59
CA PRO A 15 29.83 -24.37 -18.18
C PRO A 15 29.58 -23.64 -16.85
N VAL A 16 28.71 -24.14 -15.97
CA VAL A 16 28.31 -23.42 -14.74
C VAL A 16 29.51 -23.22 -13.78
N ASP A 17 30.47 -24.14 -13.79
CA ASP A 17 31.66 -24.12 -12.95
C ASP A 17 32.67 -23.00 -13.31
N GLU A 18 32.57 -22.37 -14.49
CA GLU A 18 33.45 -21.26 -14.88
C GLU A 18 33.03 -19.91 -14.28
N ILE A 19 31.74 -19.69 -14.02
CA ILE A 19 31.23 -18.37 -13.57
C ILE A 19 31.57 -18.10 -12.10
N VAL A 20 31.56 -19.13 -11.24
CA VAL A 20 31.93 -19.00 -9.82
C VAL A 20 33.40 -18.60 -9.64
N PHE A 21 34.26 -18.92 -10.61
CA PHE A 21 35.69 -18.57 -10.59
C PHE A 21 35.96 -17.07 -10.78
N ASP A 22 35.07 -16.33 -11.44
CA ASP A 22 35.30 -14.92 -11.78
C ASP A 22 34.86 -13.93 -10.70
N LEU A 23 33.91 -14.30 -9.83
CA LEU A 23 33.51 -13.50 -8.66
C LEU A 23 34.59 -13.42 -7.56
N ILE A 24 35.66 -14.22 -7.67
CA ILE A 24 36.81 -14.22 -6.73
C ILE A 24 37.87 -13.16 -7.12
N LYS A 25 37.61 -12.32 -8.15
CA LYS A 25 38.59 -11.37 -8.73
C LYS A 25 38.65 -9.96 -8.09
N SER A 26 38.45 -9.81 -6.77
CA SER A 26 38.92 -8.60 -6.05
C SER A 26 39.90 -8.94 -4.92
N LYS A 27 41.11 -8.36 -4.96
CA LYS A 27 42.23 -8.73 -4.07
C LYS A 27 42.17 -8.09 -2.68
N ASP A 28 41.47 -6.97 -2.56
CA ASP A 28 41.59 -6.08 -1.40
C ASP A 28 40.81 -6.58 -0.18
N ASN A 29 39.61 -7.14 -0.38
CA ASN A 29 38.78 -7.67 0.71
C ASN A 29 39.43 -8.86 1.43
N ARG A 30 40.15 -9.73 0.71
CA ARG A 30 40.89 -10.85 1.31
C ARG A 30 42.03 -10.36 2.22
N THR A 31 42.81 -9.41 1.73
CA THR A 31 43.96 -8.83 2.45
C THR A 31 43.51 -8.07 3.72
N PHE A 32 42.32 -7.47 3.70
CA PHE A 32 41.71 -6.82 4.86
C PHE A 32 41.35 -7.81 5.97
N LEU A 33 40.68 -8.91 5.62
CA LEU A 33 40.25 -9.95 6.57
C LEU A 33 41.45 -10.70 7.16
N GLU A 34 42.43 -11.08 6.34
CA GLU A 34 43.66 -11.77 6.79
C GLU A 34 44.45 -10.91 7.79
N LYS A 35 44.56 -9.58 7.57
CA LYS A 35 45.17 -8.65 8.53
C LYS A 35 44.41 -8.55 9.86
N LYS A 36 43.07 -8.54 9.82
CA LYS A 36 42.23 -8.49 11.03
C LYS A 36 42.41 -9.74 11.89
N VAL A 37 42.40 -10.92 11.29
CA VAL A 37 42.65 -12.19 12.02
C VAL A 37 44.06 -12.21 12.62
N GLN A 38 45.08 -11.81 11.87
CA GLN A 38 46.46 -11.80 12.37
C GLN A 38 46.68 -10.77 13.49
N GLN A 39 45.96 -9.64 13.52
CA GLN A 39 45.97 -8.73 14.67
C GLN A 39 45.47 -9.39 15.95
N CYS A 40 44.35 -10.12 15.90
CA CYS A 40 43.82 -10.83 17.06
C CYS A 40 44.80 -11.90 17.59
N LEU A 41 45.38 -12.70 16.68
CA LEU A 41 46.39 -13.71 17.03
C LEU A 41 47.64 -13.09 17.67
N ASN A 42 48.15 -11.99 17.11
CA ASN A 42 49.31 -11.29 17.66
C ASN A 42 49.04 -10.60 19.01
N GLN A 43 47.78 -10.38 19.38
CA GLN A 43 47.36 -9.90 20.70
C GLN A 43 47.13 -11.03 21.71
N GLY A 44 47.45 -12.29 21.36
CA GLY A 44 47.24 -13.46 22.22
C GLY A 44 45.78 -13.90 22.34
N ILE A 45 44.87 -13.29 21.59
CA ILE A 45 43.44 -13.62 21.61
C ILE A 45 43.25 -14.91 20.82
N LYS A 46 43.09 -16.03 21.53
CA LYS A 46 42.66 -17.29 20.92
C LYS A 46 41.23 -17.13 20.39
N PRO A 47 40.96 -17.36 19.09
CA PRO A 47 39.60 -17.47 18.59
C PRO A 47 38.90 -18.63 19.31
N SER A 48 37.70 -18.40 19.85
CA SER A 48 36.83 -19.50 20.27
C SER A 48 36.17 -20.13 19.04
N GLU A 49 35.79 -21.40 19.14
CA GLU A 49 35.25 -22.19 18.01
C GLU A 49 33.96 -21.59 17.41
N HIS A 50 33.29 -20.71 18.17
CA HIS A 50 32.16 -19.89 17.72
C HIS A 50 32.47 -19.01 16.50
N ALA A 51 33.73 -18.58 16.30
CA ALA A 51 34.14 -17.84 15.10
C ALA A 51 34.20 -18.72 13.84
N LEU A 52 34.33 -20.04 13.98
CA LEU A 52 34.26 -21.02 12.89
C LEU A 52 32.83 -21.56 12.69
N LEU A 53 32.03 -21.66 13.76
CA LEU A 53 30.61 -22.04 13.68
C LEU A 53 29.77 -21.07 12.84
N LEU A 54 30.16 -19.79 12.77
CA LEU A 54 29.57 -18.81 11.86
C LEU A 54 29.74 -19.12 10.35
N HIS A 55 30.58 -20.11 9.99
CA HIS A 55 30.78 -20.55 8.61
C HIS A 55 30.02 -21.86 8.27
N CYS A 56 29.52 -22.61 9.27
CA CYS A 56 28.88 -23.91 9.10
C CYS A 56 27.66 -24.06 10.03
N GLY A 57 26.53 -23.46 9.64
CA GLY A 57 25.32 -23.45 10.45
C GLY A 57 24.69 -24.84 10.66
N TYR A 58 24.19 -25.06 11.89
CA TYR A 58 23.23 -26.11 12.27
C TYR A 58 23.58 -27.57 11.90
N SER A 59 24.50 -28.16 12.67
CA SER A 59 24.69 -29.61 12.70
C SER A 59 23.78 -30.31 13.74
N ILE A 60 23.45 -31.56 13.44
CA ILE A 60 22.43 -32.41 14.05
C ILE A 60 22.86 -33.05 15.40
N ALA A 61 21.88 -33.22 16.29
CA ALA A 61 21.78 -34.17 17.42
C ALA A 61 22.79 -34.10 18.59
N TYR A 62 22.24 -34.13 19.80
CA TYR A 62 22.87 -34.80 20.94
C TYR A 62 22.45 -36.29 20.96
N ASP A 63 23.39 -37.15 21.37
CA ASP A 63 23.39 -38.62 21.29
C ASP A 63 23.22 -39.26 19.88
N ALA A 64 24.32 -39.82 19.39
CA ALA A 64 24.35 -40.61 18.15
C ALA A 64 23.93 -42.09 18.35
N GLN A 65 23.95 -42.62 19.58
CA GLN A 65 23.79 -44.06 19.84
C GLN A 65 22.32 -44.50 19.94
N THR A 66 21.41 -43.60 20.34
CA THR A 66 19.95 -43.82 20.22
C THR A 66 19.48 -43.61 18.78
N LEU A 67 19.99 -42.60 18.09
CA LEU A 67 19.58 -42.22 16.74
C LEU A 67 19.75 -43.35 15.72
N GLU A 68 20.88 -44.08 15.74
CA GLU A 68 21.10 -45.23 14.83
C GLU A 68 20.17 -46.42 15.09
N LYS A 69 19.79 -46.68 16.35
CA LYS A 69 18.84 -47.75 16.69
C LYS A 69 17.44 -47.45 16.18
N PHE A 70 17.02 -46.19 16.19
CA PHE A 70 15.71 -45.78 15.68
C PHE A 70 15.67 -45.75 14.14
N LYS A 71 16.72 -45.21 13.49
CA LYS A 71 16.90 -45.22 12.03
C LYS A 71 16.73 -46.62 11.43
N ALA A 72 17.32 -47.63 12.07
CA ALA A 72 17.34 -49.01 11.58
C ALA A 72 15.96 -49.73 11.57
N LEU A 73 15.00 -49.28 12.38
CA LEU A 73 13.71 -49.98 12.57
C LEU A 73 12.58 -49.50 11.66
N VAL A 74 12.58 -48.24 11.22
CA VAL A 74 11.40 -47.61 10.58
C VAL A 74 11.62 -47.26 9.10
N PHE A 75 12.83 -46.84 8.70
CA PHE A 75 13.07 -46.24 7.38
C PHE A 75 13.24 -47.26 6.25
N LYS A 76 12.17 -47.99 5.89
CA LYS A 76 12.19 -48.96 4.78
C LYS A 76 10.94 -48.95 3.90
N LYS A 77 10.76 -47.82 3.18
CA LYS A 77 10.05 -47.62 1.87
C LYS A 77 9.50 -46.17 1.76
N ASP A 78 10.35 -45.20 1.40
CA ASP A 78 10.12 -44.18 0.34
C ASP A 78 11.20 -43.07 0.40
N PRO A 79 12.09 -42.91 -0.60
CA PRO A 79 13.13 -41.88 -0.57
C PRO A 79 12.67 -40.45 -0.84
N GLU A 80 11.64 -40.23 -1.68
CA GLU A 80 11.23 -38.88 -2.11
C GLU A 80 10.32 -38.21 -1.06
N LEU A 81 9.41 -38.97 -0.44
CA LEU A 81 8.62 -38.47 0.69
C LEU A 81 9.52 -38.04 1.87
N THR A 82 10.58 -38.82 2.12
CA THR A 82 11.61 -38.53 3.13
C THR A 82 12.39 -37.23 2.84
N LYS A 83 12.47 -36.80 1.58
CA LYS A 83 13.20 -35.59 1.14
C LYS A 83 12.32 -34.34 1.27
N LEU A 84 11.05 -34.43 0.86
CA LEU A 84 10.06 -33.36 1.03
C LEU A 84 9.87 -32.98 2.51
N ILE A 85 9.69 -33.98 3.39
CA ILE A 85 9.53 -33.74 4.84
C ILE A 85 10.77 -33.08 5.46
N LYS A 86 11.98 -33.43 4.98
CA LYS A 86 13.22 -32.79 5.43
C LYS A 86 13.30 -31.31 5.03
N MET A 87 12.96 -30.96 3.80
CA MET A 87 12.96 -29.55 3.38
C MET A 87 11.97 -28.72 4.22
N ALA A 88 10.77 -29.25 4.46
CA ALA A 88 9.74 -28.62 5.30
C ALA A 88 10.09 -28.55 6.81
N THR A 89 11.20 -29.14 7.26
CA THR A 89 11.63 -29.12 8.66
C THR A 89 13.03 -28.52 8.88
N SER A 90 13.83 -28.33 7.83
CA SER A 90 15.13 -27.64 7.92
C SER A 90 15.06 -26.12 7.82
N GLU A 91 14.04 -25.57 7.15
CA GLU A 91 13.85 -24.12 6.97
C GLU A 91 12.81 -23.53 7.94
N GLY A 92 13.10 -23.64 9.25
CA GLY A 92 12.25 -23.11 10.32
C GLY A 92 11.02 -24.01 10.59
N GLY A 93 11.01 -24.71 11.72
CA GLY A 93 10.02 -25.74 12.04
C GLY A 93 8.59 -25.23 12.22
N LEU A 94 7.84 -25.15 11.12
CA LEU A 94 6.46 -24.68 11.08
C LEU A 94 5.49 -25.87 10.97
N LEU A 95 5.16 -26.49 12.10
CA LEU A 95 4.46 -27.77 12.16
C LEU A 95 2.93 -27.61 12.04
N ILE A 96 2.47 -27.40 10.80
CA ILE A 96 1.05 -27.16 10.49
C ILE A 96 0.23 -28.45 10.58
N LYS A 97 -0.68 -28.52 11.57
CA LYS A 97 -1.85 -29.41 11.56
C LYS A 97 -3.10 -28.61 11.19
N ILE A 98 -3.86 -29.07 10.20
CA ILE A 98 -5.20 -28.54 9.86
C ILE A 98 -6.18 -29.70 9.88
N THR A 99 -7.15 -29.64 10.79
CA THR A 99 -8.25 -30.61 10.91
C THR A 99 -9.58 -29.91 10.67
N ASN A 100 -10.12 -30.05 9.44
CA ASN A 100 -11.25 -29.26 8.95
C ASN A 100 -12.56 -29.46 9.76
N GLN A 101 -12.67 -30.54 10.54
CA GLN A 101 -13.86 -30.86 11.33
C GLN A 101 -13.91 -30.24 12.74
N SER A 102 -12.78 -29.85 13.35
CA SER A 102 -12.82 -29.16 14.65
C SER A 102 -13.25 -27.70 14.48
N PHE A 103 -12.87 -27.08 13.35
CA PHE A 103 -13.02 -25.66 13.03
C PHE A 103 -14.46 -25.13 13.11
N LYS A 104 -15.49 -25.99 12.96
CA LYS A 104 -16.91 -25.64 13.15
C LYS A 104 -17.44 -25.82 14.58
N LYS A 105 -16.76 -26.58 15.42
CA LYS A 105 -17.12 -26.83 16.82
C LYS A 105 -16.37 -25.90 17.78
N ASP A 106 -15.11 -25.60 17.45
CA ASP A 106 -14.23 -24.72 18.22
C ASP A 106 -14.72 -23.27 18.31
N LEU A 107 -15.53 -22.82 17.33
CA LEU A 107 -16.13 -21.49 17.23
C LEU A 107 -16.91 -21.03 18.47
N THR A 108 -17.38 -21.94 19.33
CA THR A 108 -18.25 -21.61 20.47
C THR A 108 -17.67 -21.90 21.86
N GLU A 109 -16.59 -22.68 21.97
CA GLU A 109 -16.20 -23.30 23.25
C GLU A 109 -14.83 -22.84 23.81
N ASN A 110 -13.89 -22.38 22.97
CA ASN A 110 -12.49 -22.26 23.39
C ASN A 110 -12.11 -20.92 24.08
N LYS A 111 -12.61 -20.75 25.32
CA LYS A 111 -12.19 -19.68 26.26
C LYS A 111 -10.96 -20.04 27.10
N GLU A 112 -10.35 -21.20 26.89
CA GLU A 112 -9.42 -21.83 27.83
C GLU A 112 -7.95 -21.88 27.40
N ASP A 113 -7.55 -21.18 26.33
CA ASP A 113 -6.12 -21.12 25.98
C ASP A 113 -5.34 -20.23 26.99
N PRO A 114 -4.32 -20.77 27.72
CA PRO A 114 -3.53 -19.98 28.64
C PRO A 114 -2.88 -18.74 28.04
N ILE A 115 -2.52 -18.72 26.74
CA ILE A 115 -1.97 -17.50 26.13
C ILE A 115 -3.01 -16.37 26.06
N PHE A 116 -4.27 -16.69 25.73
CA PHE A 116 -5.35 -15.70 25.74
C PHE A 116 -5.82 -15.35 27.15
N GLN A 117 -5.72 -16.26 28.12
CA GLN A 117 -5.96 -15.92 29.52
C GLN A 117 -4.89 -14.97 30.06
N GLN A 118 -3.61 -15.19 29.71
CA GLN A 118 -2.49 -14.29 30.03
C GLN A 118 -2.66 -12.91 29.37
N ILE A 119 -3.02 -12.86 28.08
CA ILE A 119 -3.29 -11.61 27.36
C ILE A 119 -4.53 -10.89 27.92
N ARG A 120 -5.62 -11.60 28.24
CA ARG A 120 -6.81 -10.98 28.87
C ARG A 120 -6.50 -10.43 30.27
N ALA A 121 -5.72 -11.15 31.08
CA ALA A 121 -5.26 -10.64 32.38
C ALA A 121 -4.37 -9.38 32.25
N LYS A 122 -3.49 -9.32 31.23
CA LYS A 122 -2.76 -8.08 30.90
C LYS A 122 -3.71 -6.93 30.57
N VAL A 123 -4.72 -7.18 29.72
CA VAL A 123 -5.73 -6.19 29.31
C VAL A 123 -6.57 -5.68 30.48
N GLU A 124 -7.04 -6.59 31.36
CA GLU A 124 -7.77 -6.25 32.59
C GLU A 124 -6.93 -5.40 33.56
N CYS A 125 -5.60 -5.58 33.57
CA CYS A 125 -4.66 -4.74 34.32
C CYS A 125 -4.15 -3.49 33.57
N GLY A 126 -4.60 -3.25 32.33
CA GLY A 126 -4.23 -2.08 31.52
C GLY A 126 -2.89 -2.16 30.77
N TYR A 127 -2.25 -3.34 30.72
CA TYR A 127 -0.99 -3.59 29.99
C TYR A 127 -1.24 -3.80 28.49
N PHE A 128 -1.82 -2.80 27.83
CA PHE A 128 -2.29 -2.92 26.44
C PHE A 128 -1.14 -3.07 25.42
N GLU A 129 0.01 -2.44 25.62
CA GLU A 129 1.16 -2.57 24.70
C GLU A 129 1.79 -3.97 24.79
N GLU A 130 1.97 -4.50 26.00
CA GLU A 130 2.48 -5.85 26.26
C GLU A 130 1.49 -6.95 25.81
N ALA A 131 0.19 -6.63 25.74
CA ALA A 131 -0.84 -7.47 25.16
C ALA A 131 -0.82 -7.45 23.62
N LYS A 132 -0.67 -6.27 23.00
CA LYS A 132 -0.56 -6.13 21.53
C LYS A 132 0.70 -6.74 20.95
N GLU A 133 1.81 -6.70 21.68
CA GLU A 133 3.09 -7.27 21.24
C GLU A 133 3.00 -8.81 21.18
N GLU A 134 2.62 -9.43 22.30
CA GLU A 134 2.44 -10.89 22.42
C GLU A 134 1.37 -11.45 21.48
N LEU A 135 0.24 -10.75 21.33
CA LEU A 135 -0.82 -11.13 20.39
C LEU A 135 -0.47 -10.85 18.92
N GLY A 136 0.30 -9.78 18.68
CA GLY A 136 0.66 -9.33 17.34
C GLY A 136 1.66 -10.24 16.65
N ASP A 137 2.72 -10.65 17.35
CA ASP A 137 3.68 -11.61 16.82
C ASP A 137 3.00 -12.97 16.55
N TYR A 138 2.15 -13.44 17.49
CA TYR A 138 1.38 -14.67 17.30
C TYR A 138 0.50 -14.64 16.03
N LEU A 139 -0.27 -13.57 15.82
CA LEU A 139 -1.14 -13.45 14.65
C LEU A 139 -0.33 -13.27 13.35
N GLN A 140 0.84 -12.64 13.41
CA GLN A 140 1.74 -12.50 12.26
C GLN A 140 2.32 -13.87 11.84
N GLU A 141 2.70 -14.73 12.77
CA GLU A 141 3.11 -16.11 12.49
C GLU A 141 1.99 -16.93 11.84
N PHE A 142 0.75 -16.84 12.36
CA PHE A 142 -0.41 -17.51 11.76
C PHE A 142 -0.67 -17.06 10.31
N ILE A 143 -0.58 -15.76 10.03
CA ILE A 143 -0.74 -15.23 8.67
C ILE A 143 0.38 -15.71 7.75
N LEU A 144 1.63 -15.74 8.22
CA LEU A 144 2.76 -16.25 7.46
C LEU A 144 2.55 -17.73 7.10
N ALA A 145 2.13 -18.57 8.05
CA ALA A 145 1.79 -19.96 7.81
C ALA A 145 0.70 -20.12 6.74
N LYS A 146 -0.37 -19.31 6.82
CA LYS A 146 -1.47 -19.29 5.84
C LYS A 146 -1.00 -18.88 4.44
N LYS A 147 -0.03 -17.96 4.33
CA LYS A 147 0.59 -17.57 3.05
C LYS A 147 1.45 -18.68 2.46
N THR A 148 2.31 -19.30 3.26
CA THR A 148 3.17 -20.42 2.83
C THR A 148 2.33 -21.58 2.29
N LEU A 149 1.25 -21.96 2.99
CA LEU A 149 0.29 -22.95 2.50
C LEU A 149 -0.33 -22.59 1.15
N LYS A 150 -0.81 -21.34 0.99
CA LYS A 150 -1.41 -20.89 -0.27
C LYS A 150 -0.40 -20.99 -1.44
N SER A 151 0.87 -20.62 -1.24
CA SER A 151 1.91 -20.75 -2.26
C SER A 151 2.17 -22.23 -2.62
N LEU A 152 2.31 -23.10 -1.63
CA LEU A 152 2.54 -24.54 -1.85
C LEU A 152 1.40 -25.22 -2.62
N ILE A 153 0.18 -24.69 -2.52
CA ILE A 153 -1.00 -25.13 -3.28
C ILE A 153 -0.99 -24.52 -4.70
N SER A 154 -0.67 -23.23 -4.86
CA SER A 154 -0.65 -22.57 -6.18
C SER A 154 0.46 -23.05 -7.11
N ASP A 155 1.60 -23.46 -6.56
CA ASP A 155 2.83 -23.75 -7.32
C ASP A 155 2.80 -25.12 -8.05
N GLY A 156 1.62 -25.70 -8.28
CA GLY A 156 1.37 -26.90 -9.09
C GLY A 156 1.85 -28.23 -8.51
N LYS A 157 2.80 -28.21 -7.56
CA LYS A 157 3.45 -29.40 -6.95
C LYS A 157 2.48 -30.37 -6.26
N TRP A 158 1.25 -29.96 -6.00
CA TRP A 158 0.18 -30.75 -5.37
C TRP A 158 -1.17 -30.68 -6.13
N GLY A 159 -1.18 -30.14 -7.35
CA GLY A 159 -2.37 -29.53 -7.99
C GLY A 159 -3.63 -30.40 -8.07
N ASP A 160 -3.60 -31.47 -8.86
CA ASP A 160 -4.84 -32.12 -9.33
C ASP A 160 -5.58 -33.00 -8.30
N HIS A 161 -4.89 -33.45 -7.25
CA HIS A 161 -5.46 -34.39 -6.27
C HIS A 161 -6.12 -33.69 -5.07
N LEU A 162 -5.61 -32.54 -4.63
CA LEU A 162 -6.21 -31.81 -3.50
C LEU A 162 -7.38 -30.91 -3.94
N LEU A 163 -7.30 -30.26 -5.10
CA LEU A 163 -8.36 -29.36 -5.58
C LEU A 163 -9.73 -30.07 -5.71
N LYS A 164 -9.75 -31.32 -6.19
CA LYS A 164 -10.96 -32.15 -6.28
C LYS A 164 -11.48 -32.67 -4.93
N SER A 165 -10.70 -32.54 -3.85
CA SER A 165 -11.11 -32.93 -2.50
C SER A 165 -11.64 -31.76 -1.67
N PHE A 166 -11.32 -30.51 -2.02
CA PHE A 166 -11.87 -29.34 -1.33
C PHE A 166 -13.30 -28.98 -1.76
N GLU A 167 -13.73 -29.37 -2.96
CA GLU A 167 -15.12 -29.20 -3.43
C GLU A 167 -16.08 -30.26 -2.86
N GLY A 168 -16.24 -30.27 -1.53
CA GLY A 168 -17.47 -30.75 -0.89
C GLY A 168 -17.51 -32.16 -0.32
N GLN A 169 -16.37 -32.80 0.03
CA GLN A 169 -16.37 -34.04 0.81
C GLN A 169 -15.35 -34.04 1.96
N ASP A 170 -15.77 -34.58 3.11
CA ASP A 170 -14.90 -34.81 4.27
C ASP A 170 -13.81 -35.82 3.96
N LEU A 171 -12.58 -35.52 4.40
CA LEU A 171 -11.42 -36.41 4.31
C LEU A 171 -10.60 -36.32 5.60
N GLU A 172 -10.70 -37.35 6.44
CA GLU A 172 -9.74 -37.56 7.52
C GLU A 172 -8.38 -37.93 6.92
N ILE A 173 -7.35 -37.16 7.27
CA ILE A 173 -5.95 -37.55 7.08
C ILE A 173 -5.32 -37.67 8.46
N SER A 174 -5.38 -38.87 9.03
CA SER A 174 -4.66 -39.22 10.25
C SER A 174 -3.18 -39.43 9.94
N ILE A 175 -2.32 -38.62 10.57
CA ILE A 175 -0.89 -38.92 10.71
C ILE A 175 -0.68 -39.28 12.17
N GLU A 176 -0.38 -40.56 12.42
CA GLU A 176 -0.27 -41.13 13.77
C GLU A 176 0.99 -40.67 14.51
N ASN A 177 0.95 -40.85 15.84
CA ASN A 177 2.07 -40.73 16.77
C ASN A 177 2.68 -39.32 16.94
N ILE A 178 1.89 -38.43 17.55
CA ILE A 178 2.42 -37.46 18.51
C ILE A 178 2.10 -37.99 19.91
N GLU A 179 3.10 -38.51 20.62
CA GLU A 179 3.03 -38.78 22.05
C GLU A 179 3.67 -37.62 22.83
N ASP A 180 2.95 -36.49 22.94
CA ASP A 180 2.85 -35.72 24.20
C ASP A 180 1.60 -34.83 24.16
N ASP A 181 1.09 -34.45 25.33
CA ASP A 181 -0.35 -34.13 25.53
C ASP A 181 -0.72 -32.66 25.25
N GLN A 182 -0.51 -32.18 24.02
CA GLN A 182 -1.12 -30.94 23.52
C GLN A 182 -1.69 -31.09 22.11
N GLN A 183 -3.03 -31.08 22.02
CA GLN A 183 -3.73 -30.89 20.75
C GLN A 183 -3.48 -29.47 20.22
N PRO A 184 -3.34 -29.27 18.89
CA PRO A 184 -3.21 -27.93 18.31
C PRO A 184 -4.52 -27.17 18.49
N LYS A 185 -4.48 -26.12 19.32
CA LYS A 185 -5.66 -25.36 19.76
C LYS A 185 -6.22 -24.45 18.65
N PRO A 186 -7.50 -24.05 18.72
CA PRO A 186 -8.16 -23.20 17.72
C PRO A 186 -7.92 -21.70 17.96
N ILE A 187 -6.68 -21.25 17.82
CA ILE A 187 -6.24 -19.94 18.33
C ILE A 187 -6.56 -18.75 17.38
N SER A 188 -6.68 -18.97 16.07
CA SER A 188 -6.59 -17.84 15.09
C SER A 188 -7.72 -16.81 15.16
N LEU A 189 -8.96 -17.22 15.46
CA LEU A 189 -10.16 -16.38 15.35
C LEU A 189 -10.36 -15.47 16.55
N SER A 190 -10.40 -16.07 17.74
CA SER A 190 -10.49 -15.39 19.02
C SER A 190 -9.29 -14.45 19.26
N GLY A 191 -8.13 -14.73 18.65
CA GLY A 191 -6.98 -13.83 18.65
C GLY A 191 -7.23 -12.50 17.91
N PHE A 192 -7.76 -12.53 16.68
CA PHE A 192 -8.10 -11.29 15.98
C PHE A 192 -9.26 -10.55 16.65
N GLN A 193 -10.29 -11.26 17.16
CA GLN A 193 -11.37 -10.62 17.92
C GLN A 193 -10.83 -9.94 19.20
N LEU A 194 -9.96 -10.61 19.95
CA LEU A 194 -9.28 -10.02 21.12
C LEU A 194 -8.39 -8.82 20.73
N MET A 195 -7.72 -8.85 19.57
CA MET A 195 -6.97 -7.68 19.10
C MET A 195 -7.92 -6.50 18.78
N SER A 196 -9.07 -6.76 18.19
CA SER A 196 -10.12 -5.75 17.99
C SER A 196 -10.65 -5.20 19.31
N GLU A 197 -10.92 -6.05 20.31
CA GLU A 197 -11.29 -5.65 21.68
C GLU A 197 -10.22 -4.70 22.28
N ILE A 198 -8.94 -5.04 22.16
CA ILE A 198 -7.82 -4.23 22.67
C ILE A 198 -7.75 -2.86 21.97
N TYR A 199 -7.81 -2.82 20.64
CA TYR A 199 -7.78 -1.55 19.90
C TYR A 199 -9.04 -0.69 20.18
N LEU A 200 -10.21 -1.31 20.38
CA LEU A 200 -11.42 -0.60 20.82
C LEU A 200 -11.26 0.02 22.22
N HIS A 201 -10.65 -0.71 23.17
CA HIS A 201 -10.35 -0.19 24.51
C HIS A 201 -9.37 1.00 24.49
N GLU A 202 -8.46 1.06 23.52
CA GLU A 202 -7.57 2.23 23.31
C GLU A 202 -8.24 3.39 22.54
N GLY A 203 -9.52 3.28 22.17
CA GLY A 203 -10.23 4.28 21.37
C GLY A 203 -9.80 4.32 19.90
N LYS A 204 -9.19 3.24 19.39
CA LYS A 204 -8.71 3.09 18.01
C LYS A 204 -9.75 2.35 17.16
N PHE A 205 -10.91 3.00 17.02
CA PHE A 205 -12.08 2.46 16.33
C PHE A 205 -11.81 2.03 14.88
N PRO A 206 -11.06 2.78 14.05
CA PRO A 206 -10.75 2.36 12.67
C PRO A 206 -9.93 1.07 12.61
N GLU A 207 -8.89 0.95 13.44
CA GLU A 207 -8.06 -0.24 13.53
C GLU A 207 -8.85 -1.48 13.98
N ALA A 208 -9.68 -1.33 15.02
CA ALA A 208 -10.56 -2.41 15.49
C ALA A 208 -11.54 -2.87 14.39
N ALA A 209 -12.22 -1.93 13.73
CA ALA A 209 -13.16 -2.25 12.64
C ALA A 209 -12.46 -2.92 11.45
N GLY A 210 -11.25 -2.47 11.09
CA GLY A 210 -10.47 -3.08 10.01
C GLY A 210 -9.99 -4.49 10.31
N ILE A 211 -9.65 -4.79 11.58
CA ILE A 211 -9.37 -6.17 12.01
C ILE A 211 -10.60 -7.04 11.78
N LEU A 212 -11.76 -6.65 12.32
CA LEU A 212 -13.01 -7.40 12.14
C LEU A 212 -13.38 -7.61 10.66
N TRP A 213 -13.18 -6.60 9.82
CA TRP A 213 -13.42 -6.72 8.37
C TRP A 213 -12.48 -7.72 7.68
N TYR A 214 -11.20 -7.75 8.07
CA TYR A 214 -10.26 -8.76 7.58
C TYR A 214 -10.69 -10.17 8.02
N ILE A 215 -11.14 -10.38 9.26
CA ILE A 215 -11.68 -11.68 9.68
C ILE A 215 -12.94 -12.03 8.87
N LYS A 216 -13.84 -11.08 8.61
CA LYS A 216 -15.06 -11.30 7.81
C LYS A 216 -14.73 -11.82 6.41
N GLN A 217 -13.65 -11.33 5.79
CA GLN A 217 -13.16 -11.78 4.48
C GLN A 217 -12.37 -13.10 4.51
N LEU A 218 -12.09 -13.67 5.69
CA LEU A 218 -11.46 -14.99 5.80
C LEU A 218 -12.46 -16.15 5.83
N HIS A 219 -13.77 -15.88 5.85
CA HIS A 219 -14.83 -16.87 6.10
C HIS A 219 -16.07 -16.64 5.23
N ASP A 220 -16.72 -17.71 4.78
CA ASP A 220 -17.97 -17.68 4.01
C ASP A 220 -19.22 -18.07 4.85
N ASP A 221 -19.10 -18.11 6.18
CA ASP A 221 -20.19 -18.55 7.07
C ASP A 221 -21.15 -17.38 7.43
N GLY A 222 -22.40 -17.49 6.96
CA GLY A 222 -23.45 -16.49 7.16
C GLY A 222 -24.02 -16.36 8.58
N VAL A 223 -23.63 -17.22 9.53
CA VAL A 223 -23.87 -17.02 10.97
C VAL A 223 -22.75 -16.20 11.56
N PHE A 224 -21.49 -16.61 11.33
CA PHE A 224 -20.30 -15.88 11.77
C PHE A 224 -20.28 -14.44 11.24
N HIS A 225 -20.68 -14.22 10.00
CA HIS A 225 -20.80 -12.88 9.41
C HIS A 225 -21.69 -11.94 10.23
N LYS A 226 -22.80 -12.44 10.81
CA LYS A 226 -23.74 -11.63 11.61
C LYS A 226 -23.19 -11.30 12.99
N GLU A 227 -22.37 -12.17 13.57
CA GLU A 227 -21.65 -11.89 14.81
C GLU A 227 -20.65 -10.74 14.59
N ILE A 228 -19.85 -10.84 13.53
CA ILE A 228 -18.89 -9.79 13.15
C ILE A 228 -19.59 -8.48 12.78
N ASP A 229 -20.75 -8.53 12.11
CA ASP A 229 -21.55 -7.34 11.81
C ASP A 229 -22.07 -6.66 13.08
N ALA A 230 -22.53 -7.43 14.08
CA ALA A 230 -22.93 -6.89 15.37
C ALA A 230 -21.76 -6.28 16.16
N GLN A 231 -20.54 -6.85 16.03
CA GLN A 231 -19.33 -6.28 16.62
C GLN A 231 -18.91 -4.98 15.91
N LEU A 232 -19.05 -4.89 14.58
CA LEU A 232 -18.80 -3.66 13.80
C LEU A 232 -19.80 -2.55 14.15
N ASP A 233 -21.09 -2.87 14.28
CA ASP A 233 -22.12 -1.92 14.75
C ASP A 233 -21.86 -1.47 16.20
N ALA A 234 -21.33 -2.36 17.05
CA ALA A 234 -20.94 -2.02 18.42
C ALA A 234 -19.75 -1.03 18.49
N ILE A 235 -18.73 -1.19 17.62
CA ILE A 235 -17.61 -0.24 17.53
C ILE A 235 -18.11 1.17 17.19
N GLU A 236 -19.01 1.30 16.21
CA GLU A 236 -19.62 2.59 15.86
C GLU A 236 -20.45 3.15 17.04
N HIS A 237 -21.29 2.31 17.66
CA HIS A 237 -22.12 2.70 18.80
C HIS A 237 -21.28 3.20 19.98
N THR A 238 -20.18 2.52 20.34
CA THR A 238 -19.27 2.95 21.42
C THR A 238 -18.60 4.29 21.10
N LEU A 239 -18.19 4.55 19.85
CA LEU A 239 -17.67 5.87 19.45
C LEU A 239 -18.71 6.98 19.64
N LEU A 240 -19.95 6.74 19.21
CA LEU A 240 -21.04 7.72 19.31
C LEU A 240 -21.49 7.96 20.77
N GLN A 241 -21.39 6.95 21.64
CA GLN A 241 -21.64 7.09 23.08
C GLN A 241 -20.65 8.01 23.80
N GLN A 242 -19.44 8.25 23.26
CA GLN A 242 -18.50 9.25 23.79
C GLN A 242 -18.99 10.69 23.60
N VAL A 243 -20.04 10.89 22.79
CA VAL A 243 -20.43 12.18 22.21
C VAL A 243 -21.83 12.60 22.64
N SER A 244 -22.72 11.64 22.92
CA SER A 244 -24.09 11.90 23.38
C SER A 244 -24.61 10.76 24.27
N SER A 245 -25.32 11.14 25.34
CA SER A 245 -26.03 10.20 26.23
C SER A 245 -27.46 9.90 25.78
N ASN A 246 -27.87 10.39 24.61
CA ASN A 246 -29.16 10.08 24.00
C ASN A 246 -29.17 8.64 23.45
N GLN A 247 -30.32 8.19 22.96
CA GLN A 247 -30.41 6.91 22.26
C GLN A 247 -29.57 6.95 20.97
N VAL A 248 -28.39 6.32 21.02
CA VAL A 248 -27.51 6.16 19.87
C VAL A 248 -28.07 5.10 18.92
N ILE A 249 -28.12 5.42 17.64
CA ILE A 249 -28.36 4.46 16.56
C ILE A 249 -27.14 4.48 15.64
N PRO A 250 -26.34 3.40 15.56
CA PRO A 250 -25.33 3.28 14.53
C PRO A 250 -26.03 3.13 13.17
N LYS A 251 -25.55 3.82 12.14
CA LYS A 251 -25.98 3.56 10.75
C LYS A 251 -25.36 2.26 10.23
N GLY A 252 -24.15 1.94 10.73
CA GLY A 252 -23.65 0.58 10.80
C GLY A 252 -23.47 -0.15 9.47
N ILE A 253 -23.52 -1.47 9.55
CA ILE A 253 -23.41 -2.39 8.42
C ILE A 253 -24.61 -2.30 7.48
N THR A 254 -25.81 -2.02 8.01
CA THR A 254 -27.04 -1.93 7.21
C THR A 254 -26.97 -0.79 6.19
N GLN A 255 -26.57 0.41 6.61
CA GLN A 255 -26.32 1.52 5.69
C GLN A 255 -25.17 1.18 4.72
N SER A 256 -24.09 0.61 5.24
CA SER A 256 -22.91 0.29 4.43
C SER A 256 -23.15 -0.79 3.37
N HIS A 257 -24.19 -1.63 3.50
CA HIS A 257 -24.63 -2.53 2.43
C HIS A 257 -25.08 -1.74 1.20
N LEU A 258 -25.96 -0.76 1.40
CA LEU A 258 -26.47 0.11 0.33
C LEU A 258 -25.33 0.92 -0.30
N ASP A 259 -24.32 1.31 0.48
CA ASP A 259 -23.18 2.07 -0.03
C ASP A 259 -22.20 1.20 -0.83
N ARG A 260 -22.02 -0.09 -0.47
CA ARG A 260 -21.30 -1.07 -1.31
C ARG A 260 -22.04 -1.35 -2.63
N GLU A 261 -23.37 -1.46 -2.59
CA GLU A 261 -24.19 -1.62 -3.80
C GLU A 261 -24.07 -0.42 -4.74
N LYS A 262 -24.18 0.82 -4.22
CA LYS A 262 -23.94 2.06 -4.99
C LYS A 262 -22.55 2.09 -5.63
N LEU A 263 -21.51 1.74 -4.88
CA LEU A 263 -20.12 1.71 -5.37
C LEU A 263 -19.92 0.66 -6.47
N THR A 264 -20.62 -0.47 -6.39
CA THR A 264 -20.62 -1.52 -7.41
C THR A 264 -21.32 -1.05 -8.69
N GLN A 265 -22.51 -0.43 -8.57
CA GLN A 265 -23.25 0.15 -9.69
C GLN A 265 -22.45 1.26 -10.41
N LEU A 266 -21.79 2.14 -9.64
CA LEU A 266 -20.89 3.18 -10.14
C LEU A 266 -19.75 2.60 -11.00
N ARG A 267 -19.19 1.44 -10.61
CA ARG A 267 -18.11 0.77 -11.35
C ARG A 267 -18.58 0.14 -12.65
N GLU A 268 -19.75 -0.50 -12.66
CA GLU A 268 -20.32 -1.04 -13.90
C GLU A 268 -20.69 0.08 -14.89
N VAL A 269 -21.24 1.22 -14.43
CA VAL A 269 -21.46 2.40 -15.31
C VAL A 269 -20.17 2.95 -15.92
N ILE A 270 -19.06 2.93 -15.19
CA ILE A 270 -17.75 3.37 -15.69
C ILE A 270 -17.15 2.35 -16.68
N LYS A 271 -17.33 1.06 -16.42
CA LYS A 271 -16.93 -0.05 -17.30
C LYS A 271 -17.69 -0.04 -18.62
N ASP A 272 -19.01 0.14 -18.60
CA ASP A 272 -19.86 0.27 -19.79
C ASP A 272 -19.46 1.46 -20.66
N LYS A 273 -19.11 2.60 -20.04
CA LYS A 273 -18.58 3.78 -20.74
C LYS A 273 -17.14 3.59 -21.24
N TYR A 274 -16.33 2.76 -20.58
CA TYR A 274 -14.94 2.49 -20.97
C TYR A 274 -14.84 1.54 -22.17
N LEU A 275 -15.65 0.48 -22.22
CA LEU A 275 -15.65 -0.52 -23.31
C LEU A 275 -15.60 0.06 -24.75
N PRO A 276 -16.45 1.04 -25.15
CA PRO A 276 -16.39 1.61 -26.50
C PRO A 276 -15.14 2.47 -26.74
N ILE A 277 -14.52 3.03 -25.70
CA ILE A 277 -13.31 3.86 -25.82
C ILE A 277 -12.10 2.98 -26.20
N GLN A 278 -12.07 1.72 -25.76
CA GLN A 278 -11.04 0.74 -26.15
C GLN A 278 -11.02 0.43 -27.66
N LEU A 279 -12.10 0.74 -28.39
CA LEU A 279 -12.25 0.48 -29.81
C LEU A 279 -11.84 1.67 -30.69
N ILE A 280 -11.36 2.78 -30.09
CA ILE A 280 -10.89 3.96 -30.83
C ILE A 280 -9.45 3.72 -31.29
N GLU A 281 -9.27 3.57 -32.60
CA GLU A 281 -7.98 3.32 -33.25
C GLU A 281 -7.04 4.55 -33.20
N ASP A 282 -7.59 5.77 -33.32
CA ASP A 282 -6.83 7.01 -33.20
C ASP A 282 -6.45 7.27 -31.73
N THR A 283 -5.15 7.43 -31.46
CA THR A 283 -4.65 7.52 -30.08
C THR A 283 -5.02 8.85 -29.42
N TYR A 284 -5.17 9.94 -30.17
CA TYR A 284 -5.54 11.25 -29.60
C TYR A 284 -7.04 11.37 -29.37
N GLU A 285 -7.88 10.85 -30.26
CA GLU A 285 -9.31 10.69 -29.99
C GLU A 285 -9.55 9.74 -28.80
N ARG A 286 -8.79 8.63 -28.69
CA ARG A 286 -8.85 7.76 -27.50
C ARG A 286 -8.42 8.50 -26.24
N ALA A 287 -7.32 9.26 -26.28
CA ALA A 287 -6.86 10.07 -25.14
C ALA A 287 -7.90 11.11 -24.70
N LYS A 288 -8.51 11.85 -25.63
CA LYS A 288 -9.60 12.80 -25.32
C LYS A 288 -10.83 12.10 -24.72
N ALA A 289 -11.25 10.96 -25.28
CA ALA A 289 -12.37 10.18 -24.75
C ALA A 289 -12.08 9.63 -23.34
N LEU A 290 -10.85 9.18 -23.08
CA LEU A 290 -10.37 8.79 -21.75
C LEU A 290 -10.40 9.98 -20.78
N HIS A 291 -9.93 11.16 -21.19
CA HIS A 291 -9.97 12.36 -20.35
C HIS A 291 -11.41 12.72 -19.97
N CYS A 292 -12.34 12.72 -20.93
CA CYS A 292 -13.77 12.91 -20.66
C CYS A 292 -14.36 11.82 -19.75
N LEU A 293 -13.97 10.55 -19.89
CA LEU A 293 -14.39 9.50 -18.94
C LEU A 293 -13.94 9.83 -17.51
N TYR A 294 -12.67 10.20 -17.33
CA TYR A 294 -12.08 10.54 -16.04
C TYR A 294 -12.68 11.82 -15.42
N LYS A 295 -12.79 12.90 -16.20
CA LYS A 295 -13.30 14.22 -15.80
C LYS A 295 -14.82 14.23 -15.60
N ASP A 296 -15.57 13.77 -16.61
CA ASP A 296 -17.03 13.90 -16.67
C ASP A 296 -17.80 12.70 -16.11
N THR A 297 -17.16 11.55 -15.88
CA THR A 297 -17.76 10.45 -15.12
C THR A 297 -17.00 10.16 -13.83
N ILE A 298 -15.80 9.56 -13.90
CA ILE A 298 -15.17 8.93 -12.72
C ILE A 298 -15.03 9.93 -11.56
N THR A 299 -14.48 11.11 -11.83
CA THR A 299 -14.27 12.17 -10.83
C THR A 299 -15.59 12.70 -10.27
N LYS A 300 -16.62 12.90 -11.11
CA LYS A 300 -17.93 13.44 -10.67
C LYS A 300 -18.70 12.43 -9.81
N GLU A 301 -18.79 11.18 -10.25
CA GLU A 301 -19.51 10.12 -9.54
C GLU A 301 -18.85 9.79 -8.19
N ILE A 302 -17.51 9.68 -8.16
CA ILE A 302 -16.77 9.47 -6.90
C ILE A 302 -16.92 10.66 -5.95
N LYS A 303 -16.88 11.90 -6.44
CA LYS A 303 -17.12 13.08 -5.60
C LYS A 303 -18.55 13.10 -5.05
N ALA A 304 -19.55 12.72 -5.83
CA ALA A 304 -20.93 12.60 -5.37
C ALA A 304 -21.10 11.49 -4.31
N PHE A 305 -20.46 10.33 -4.52
CA PHE A 305 -20.45 9.22 -3.56
C PHE A 305 -19.85 9.64 -2.21
N ILE A 306 -18.66 10.24 -2.22
CA ILE A 306 -17.97 10.71 -1.01
C ILE A 306 -18.71 11.90 -0.36
N HIS A 307 -19.31 12.79 -1.17
CA HIS A 307 -20.17 13.86 -0.68
C HIS A 307 -21.34 13.31 0.15
N ASN A 308 -22.04 12.29 -0.37
CA ASN A 308 -23.17 11.67 0.32
C ASN A 308 -22.71 11.03 1.64
N LEU A 309 -21.63 10.23 1.64
CA LEU A 309 -21.07 9.66 2.89
C LEU A 309 -20.72 10.73 3.92
N ALA A 310 -20.15 11.86 3.50
CA ALA A 310 -19.83 12.98 4.39
C ALA A 310 -21.10 13.65 4.97
N GLN A 311 -22.12 13.91 4.14
CA GLN A 311 -23.38 14.48 4.62
C GLN A 311 -24.14 13.50 5.53
N ASP A 312 -24.07 12.19 5.26
CA ASP A 312 -24.66 11.15 6.11
C ASP A 312 -24.05 11.10 7.52
N VAL A 313 -22.73 11.32 7.65
CA VAL A 313 -22.06 11.45 8.94
C VAL A 313 -22.45 12.76 9.64
N ILE A 314 -22.51 13.89 8.93
CA ILE A 314 -22.94 15.18 9.50
C ILE A 314 -24.37 15.09 10.03
N ALA A 315 -25.30 14.49 9.27
CA ALA A 315 -26.67 14.27 9.70
C ALA A 315 -26.73 13.41 10.99
N GLN A 316 -25.99 12.29 11.02
CA GLN A 316 -25.92 11.42 12.20
C GLN A 316 -25.37 12.14 13.44
N MET A 317 -24.39 13.03 13.27
CA MET A 317 -23.88 13.87 14.36
C MET A 317 -24.95 14.87 14.84
N GLN A 318 -25.72 15.45 13.92
CA GLN A 318 -26.83 16.38 14.23
C GLN A 318 -27.98 15.69 14.97
N ASP A 319 -28.35 14.45 14.58
CA ASP A 319 -29.37 13.63 15.26
C ASP A 319 -28.99 13.36 16.73
N LEU A 320 -27.70 13.21 17.02
CA LEU A 320 -27.15 13.06 18.37
C LEU A 320 -27.06 14.38 19.16
N GLY A 321 -27.47 15.51 18.57
CA GLY A 321 -27.47 16.85 19.16
C GLY A 321 -26.20 17.67 18.92
N GLN A 322 -25.22 17.17 18.15
CA GLN A 322 -24.02 17.93 17.83
C GLN A 322 -24.34 19.01 16.79
N LYS A 323 -24.06 20.26 17.14
CA LYS A 323 -24.17 21.39 16.20
C LYS A 323 -22.89 21.50 15.39
N LEU A 324 -23.02 21.76 14.10
CA LEU A 324 -21.89 22.17 13.28
C LEU A 324 -21.28 23.46 13.89
N PRO A 325 -20.00 23.45 14.29
CA PRO A 325 -19.47 24.50 15.17
C PRO A 325 -18.99 25.75 14.42
N CYS A 326 -18.70 25.60 13.13
CA CYS A 326 -18.08 26.59 12.26
C CYS A 326 -18.38 26.24 10.77
N GLU A 327 -18.10 27.13 9.82
CA GLU A 327 -18.17 26.78 8.38
C GLU A 327 -16.97 25.89 8.00
N TYR A 328 -17.16 24.99 7.03
CA TYR A 328 -16.12 24.04 6.62
C TYR A 328 -16.19 23.65 5.14
N ALA A 329 -15.06 23.16 4.61
CA ALA A 329 -14.96 22.52 3.31
C ALA A 329 -14.07 21.27 3.38
N LEU A 330 -14.63 20.13 2.98
CA LEU A 330 -13.91 18.89 2.74
C LEU A 330 -13.32 18.98 1.31
N ILE A 331 -12.01 19.11 1.23
CA ILE A 331 -11.27 19.28 -0.03
C ILE A 331 -10.52 17.99 -0.37
N GLY A 332 -10.80 17.45 -1.55
CA GLY A 332 -10.05 16.33 -2.11
C GLY A 332 -8.71 16.80 -2.66
N LEU A 333 -7.70 15.96 -2.55
CA LEU A 333 -6.32 16.19 -2.95
C LEU A 333 -5.91 15.18 -4.03
N GLY A 334 -4.66 15.28 -4.50
CA GLY A 334 -3.97 14.17 -5.17
C GLY A 334 -4.66 13.66 -6.42
N SER A 335 -4.83 12.35 -6.53
CA SER A 335 -5.43 11.76 -7.73
C SER A 335 -6.86 12.25 -8.00
N LEU A 336 -7.63 12.59 -6.96
CA LEU A 336 -8.98 13.14 -7.12
C LEU A 336 -8.97 14.61 -7.57
N ALA A 337 -8.03 15.41 -7.05
CA ALA A 337 -7.91 16.82 -7.42
C ALA A 337 -7.33 17.06 -8.82
N ARG A 338 -6.56 16.09 -9.34
CA ARG A 338 -6.00 16.10 -10.69
C ARG A 338 -6.86 15.38 -11.74
N GLU A 339 -8.06 14.92 -11.37
CA GLU A 339 -8.97 14.17 -12.25
C GLU A 339 -8.37 12.84 -12.76
N GLU A 340 -7.48 12.24 -11.96
CA GLU A 340 -6.70 11.02 -12.25
C GLU A 340 -7.10 9.81 -11.37
N MET A 341 -8.13 9.98 -10.54
CA MET A 341 -8.63 8.95 -9.63
C MET A 341 -9.36 7.84 -10.40
N THR A 342 -9.09 6.59 -10.04
CA THR A 342 -9.89 5.43 -10.48
C THR A 342 -10.94 5.07 -9.42
N PRO A 343 -11.97 4.26 -9.73
CA PRO A 343 -12.96 3.78 -8.75
C PRO A 343 -12.42 2.89 -7.62
N TYR A 344 -11.11 2.67 -7.55
CA TYR A 344 -10.41 1.82 -6.58
C TYR A 344 -9.19 2.53 -5.97
N SER A 345 -9.07 3.86 -6.09
CA SER A 345 -7.95 4.61 -5.52
C SER A 345 -8.18 5.03 -4.07
N ASP A 346 -7.08 5.14 -3.33
CA ASP A 346 -7.05 5.73 -1.99
C ASP A 346 -7.57 7.19 -2.02
N PHE A 347 -8.36 7.60 -1.02
CA PHE A 347 -8.91 8.94 -0.88
C PHE A 347 -7.99 9.86 -0.04
N GLU A 348 -7.45 10.87 -0.70
CA GLU A 348 -6.52 11.87 -0.16
C GLU A 348 -7.30 13.18 0.08
N PHE A 349 -7.35 13.69 1.32
CA PHE A 349 -8.19 14.86 1.63
C PHE A 349 -7.79 15.66 2.88
N ALA A 350 -8.24 16.91 2.93
CA ALA A 350 -8.11 17.84 4.05
C ALA A 350 -9.46 18.49 4.38
N ILE A 351 -9.54 19.15 5.55
CA ILE A 351 -10.73 19.91 5.97
C ILE A 351 -10.32 21.36 6.26
N LEU A 352 -10.83 22.28 5.46
CA LEU A 352 -10.78 23.71 5.73
C LEU A 352 -11.89 24.10 6.70
N ILE A 353 -11.60 24.99 7.65
CA ILE A 353 -12.54 25.55 8.64
C ILE A 353 -12.38 27.07 8.75
N ASP A 354 -13.42 27.83 9.11
CA ASP A 354 -13.32 29.29 9.27
C ASP A 354 -12.74 29.74 10.63
N SER A 355 -12.71 28.85 11.64
CA SER A 355 -11.98 29.08 12.90
C SER A 355 -11.32 27.81 13.45
N GLU A 356 -10.19 27.96 14.16
CA GLU A 356 -9.45 26.84 14.76
C GLU A 356 -9.65 26.75 16.29
N LYS A 357 -10.89 26.83 16.77
CA LYS A 357 -11.14 26.57 18.21
C LYS A 357 -10.91 25.09 18.51
N ASN A 358 -10.60 24.77 19.77
CA ASN A 358 -10.41 23.37 20.19
C ASN A 358 -11.68 22.53 19.97
N GLU A 359 -12.85 23.17 20.08
CA GLU A 359 -14.17 22.59 19.91
C GLU A 359 -14.44 22.28 18.43
N ASP A 360 -14.10 23.22 17.54
CA ASP A 360 -14.16 23.06 16.09
C ASP A 360 -13.29 21.86 15.66
N LYS A 361 -12.03 21.81 16.11
CA LYS A 361 -11.12 20.70 15.80
C LYS A 361 -11.55 19.36 16.40
N LYS A 362 -12.11 19.33 17.62
CA LYS A 362 -12.69 18.09 18.21
C LYS A 362 -13.83 17.54 17.35
N PHE A 363 -14.74 18.40 16.88
CA PHE A 363 -15.84 18.00 15.99
C PHE A 363 -15.31 17.39 14.69
N PHE A 364 -14.36 18.04 14.01
CA PHE A 364 -13.86 17.53 12.72
C PHE A 364 -12.95 16.31 12.84
N ARG A 365 -12.27 16.10 13.99
CA ARG A 365 -11.59 14.83 14.30
C ARG A 365 -12.59 13.68 14.41
N LEU A 366 -13.65 13.86 15.22
CA LEU A 366 -14.73 12.87 15.38
C LEU A 366 -15.43 12.56 14.04
N PHE A 367 -15.78 13.59 13.27
CA PHE A 367 -16.32 13.45 11.92
C PHE A 367 -15.40 12.61 11.03
N THR A 368 -14.08 12.87 11.06
CA THR A 368 -13.10 12.12 10.26
C THR A 368 -13.01 10.66 10.69
N THR A 369 -13.07 10.36 12.00
CA THR A 369 -13.10 8.97 12.51
C THR A 369 -14.37 8.24 12.06
N LEU A 370 -15.54 8.88 12.15
CA LEU A 370 -16.81 8.30 11.69
C LEU A 370 -16.83 8.09 10.18
N LEU A 371 -16.30 9.03 9.40
CA LEU A 371 -16.16 8.87 7.95
C LEU A 371 -15.17 7.74 7.59
N ASN A 372 -14.09 7.57 8.36
CA ASN A 372 -13.17 6.43 8.17
C ASN A 372 -13.89 5.09 8.42
N LEU A 373 -14.73 4.98 9.46
CA LEU A 373 -15.56 3.80 9.69
C LEU A 373 -16.52 3.51 8.52
N ARG A 374 -17.09 4.55 7.86
CA ARG A 374 -17.88 4.36 6.62
C ARG A 374 -17.04 3.74 5.50
N PHE A 375 -15.82 4.24 5.28
CA PHE A 375 -14.90 3.72 4.24
C PHE A 375 -14.40 2.30 4.56
N ILE A 376 -14.09 1.99 5.83
CA ILE A 376 -13.75 0.63 6.27
C ILE A 376 -14.91 -0.32 6.01
N ASN A 377 -16.15 0.10 6.30
CA ASN A 377 -17.34 -0.70 6.06
C ASN A 377 -17.73 -0.85 4.58
N LEU A 378 -17.03 -0.20 3.63
CA LEU A 378 -17.08 -0.58 2.21
C LEU A 378 -16.39 -1.92 1.95
N GLY A 379 -15.49 -2.35 2.84
CA GLY A 379 -14.78 -3.63 2.76
C GLY A 379 -13.45 -3.60 2.00
N GLU A 380 -12.96 -2.41 1.67
CA GLU A 380 -11.85 -2.22 0.72
C GLU A 380 -10.56 -1.66 1.35
N THR A 381 -10.58 -1.46 2.66
CA THR A 381 -9.45 -0.94 3.45
C THR A 381 -8.59 -2.09 3.97
N ILE A 382 -7.44 -2.33 3.34
CA ILE A 382 -6.49 -3.39 3.73
C ILE A 382 -5.80 -3.09 5.09
N LEU A 383 -5.45 -4.13 5.86
CA LEU A 383 -4.79 -3.97 7.18
C LEU A 383 -3.54 -3.06 7.17
N PRO A 384 -2.63 -3.10 6.16
CA PRO A 384 -1.50 -2.18 6.09
C PRO A 384 -1.88 -0.70 5.99
N ALA A 385 -3.04 -0.37 5.40
CA ALA A 385 -3.51 1.01 5.32
C ALA A 385 -3.88 1.59 6.69
N LEU A 386 -4.17 0.75 7.68
CA LEU A 386 -4.44 1.16 9.06
C LEU A 386 -3.18 1.23 9.94
N ASN A 387 -2.02 0.81 9.41
CA ASN A 387 -0.71 0.85 10.11
C ASN A 387 -0.75 0.16 11.50
N ILE A 388 -1.53 -0.91 11.62
CA ILE A 388 -1.65 -1.72 12.84
C ILE A 388 -0.31 -2.41 13.13
N ARG A 389 0.13 -2.43 14.39
CA ARG A 389 1.43 -3.01 14.77
C ARG A 389 1.41 -4.52 14.49
N HIS A 390 2.52 -5.10 14.02
CA HIS A 390 2.66 -6.49 13.55
C HIS A 390 1.84 -6.83 12.27
N LEU A 391 0.60 -6.32 12.14
CA LEU A 391 -0.25 -6.52 10.96
C LEU A 391 0.03 -5.58 9.77
N SER A 392 0.87 -4.55 9.93
CA SER A 392 1.22 -3.59 8.86
C SER A 392 2.03 -4.20 7.70
N SER A 393 2.55 -5.41 7.87
CA SER A 393 3.22 -6.21 6.83
C SER A 393 2.27 -7.08 6.01
N VAL A 394 0.97 -7.12 6.35
CA VAL A 394 -0.03 -8.04 5.79
C VAL A 394 -0.57 -7.52 4.45
N PHE A 395 0.32 -7.46 3.46
CA PHE A 395 -0.06 -7.31 2.07
C PHE A 395 -0.46 -8.70 1.52
N ASP A 396 -1.76 -8.93 1.39
CA ASP A 396 -2.32 -10.09 0.69
C ASP A 396 -3.66 -9.75 0.03
N ASP A 397 -4.28 -10.78 -0.53
CA ASP A 397 -5.50 -10.70 -1.34
C ASP A 397 -6.78 -11.06 -0.55
N VAL A 398 -6.75 -11.06 0.79
CA VAL A 398 -7.94 -11.32 1.63
C VAL A 398 -8.93 -10.16 1.53
N THR A 399 -8.48 -8.94 1.80
CA THR A 399 -9.29 -7.73 1.65
C THR A 399 -9.01 -7.12 0.27
N PRO A 400 -10.02 -6.95 -0.61
CA PRO A 400 -9.79 -6.37 -1.93
C PRO A 400 -9.45 -4.88 -1.79
N ARG A 401 -8.19 -4.49 -2.06
CA ARG A 401 -7.80 -3.08 -1.98
C ARG A 401 -8.62 -2.22 -2.94
N GLY A 402 -9.21 -1.14 -2.45
CA GLY A 402 -9.99 -0.21 -3.27
C GLY A 402 -10.17 1.15 -2.62
N LEU A 403 -11.42 1.62 -2.54
CA LEU A 403 -11.78 2.94 -2.04
C LEU A 403 -11.66 3.00 -0.50
N SER A 404 -10.44 3.21 -0.01
CA SER A 404 -10.11 3.50 1.39
C SER A 404 -9.66 4.95 1.58
N PHE A 405 -9.37 5.38 2.81
CA PHE A 405 -8.53 6.57 3.02
C PHE A 405 -7.07 6.29 2.61
N ASP A 406 -6.29 7.35 2.32
CA ASP A 406 -4.84 7.25 2.17
C ASP A 406 -4.18 6.75 3.48
N GLY A 407 -3.51 5.60 3.39
CA GLY A 407 -3.17 4.79 4.56
C GLY A 407 -2.21 5.46 5.54
N SER A 408 -2.31 5.13 6.82
CA SER A 408 -1.54 5.67 7.93
C SER A 408 -0.05 5.30 7.95
N MET A 409 0.51 4.83 6.84
CA MET A 409 1.90 4.40 6.66
C MET A 409 2.90 5.57 6.60
N PRO A 410 4.24 5.35 6.68
CA PRO A 410 5.23 6.42 6.69
C PRO A 410 5.15 7.38 5.50
N ASN A 411 5.02 6.87 4.26
CA ASN A 411 5.09 7.66 3.02
C ASN A 411 3.70 8.04 2.46
N ALA A 412 2.69 8.17 3.32
CA ALA A 412 1.28 8.29 2.96
C ALA A 412 0.57 9.26 3.93
N CYS A 413 -0.59 8.88 4.49
CA CYS A 413 -1.26 9.59 5.59
C CYS A 413 -1.69 11.05 5.25
N LYS A 414 -2.20 11.25 4.04
CA LYS A 414 -2.68 12.54 3.51
C LYS A 414 -4.19 12.70 3.77
N THR A 415 -4.55 12.67 5.05
CA THR A 415 -5.92 12.68 5.57
C THR A 415 -6.07 13.76 6.68
N PRO A 416 -7.29 14.15 7.11
CA PRO A 416 -7.47 15.28 8.02
C PRO A 416 -6.81 15.11 9.39
N LEU A 417 -6.78 13.90 9.94
CA LEU A 417 -6.09 13.62 11.20
C LEU A 417 -4.56 13.75 11.08
N GLY A 418 -4.04 13.77 9.85
CA GLY A 418 -2.62 13.78 9.56
C GLY A 418 -1.89 12.64 10.25
N LYS A 419 -0.67 12.89 10.74
CA LYS A 419 0.18 11.85 11.31
C LYS A 419 0.91 12.29 12.57
N GLN A 420 0.89 11.43 13.59
CA GLN A 420 1.82 11.49 14.72
C GLN A 420 3.18 10.90 14.35
N LEU A 421 4.24 11.66 14.55
CA LEU A 421 5.62 11.35 14.15
C LEU A 421 6.56 11.65 15.33
N LYS A 422 6.65 10.71 16.28
CA LYS A 422 7.40 10.82 17.56
C LYS A 422 8.79 11.47 17.47
N GLU A 423 9.52 11.29 16.37
CA GLU A 423 10.86 11.87 16.16
C GLU A 423 10.89 13.13 15.27
N LYS A 424 9.85 13.38 14.49
CA LYS A 424 9.86 14.23 13.28
C LYS A 424 8.79 15.33 13.25
N GLY A 425 7.89 15.35 14.24
CA GLY A 425 6.88 16.38 14.42
C GLY A 425 5.54 16.02 13.79
N ASP A 426 4.50 16.04 14.61
CA ASP A 426 3.14 15.69 14.21
C ASP A 426 2.55 16.73 13.24
N TYR A 427 1.66 16.31 12.34
CA TYR A 427 0.85 17.22 11.52
C TYR A 427 -0.62 16.79 11.48
N GLU A 428 -1.48 17.76 11.15
CA GLU A 428 -2.94 17.64 11.03
C GLU A 428 -3.35 18.44 9.77
N LEU A 429 -4.38 17.99 9.03
CA LEU A 429 -4.91 18.68 7.83
C LEU A 429 -6.35 19.20 8.06
N ILE A 430 -6.71 19.46 9.32
CA ILE A 430 -7.90 20.20 9.76
C ILE A 430 -7.41 21.60 10.16
N HIS A 431 -7.64 22.62 9.32
CA HIS A 431 -7.05 23.95 9.52
C HIS A 431 -7.85 25.06 8.80
N THR A 432 -7.61 26.31 9.19
CA THR A 432 -8.04 27.46 8.38
C THR A 432 -7.30 27.51 7.05
N PRO A 433 -7.84 28.19 6.01
CA PRO A 433 -7.11 28.48 4.79
C PRO A 433 -5.71 29.08 5.04
N LYS A 434 -5.59 29.99 6.02
CA LYS A 434 -4.30 30.55 6.46
C LYS A 434 -3.42 29.51 7.16
N GLY A 435 -3.97 28.68 8.04
CA GLY A 435 -3.21 27.64 8.75
C GLY A 435 -2.65 26.59 7.79
N LEU A 436 -3.52 26.03 6.92
CA LEU A 436 -3.12 24.99 5.97
C LEU A 436 -2.16 25.53 4.90
N SER A 437 -2.18 26.83 4.58
CA SER A 437 -1.27 27.40 3.58
C SER A 437 0.17 27.51 4.10
N GLN A 438 0.42 27.44 5.42
CA GLN A 438 1.79 27.49 5.94
C GLN A 438 2.59 26.23 5.54
N LEU A 439 1.92 25.10 5.29
CA LEU A 439 2.52 23.86 4.79
C LEU A 439 3.05 23.96 3.34
N GLN A 440 2.99 25.14 2.72
CA GLN A 440 3.56 25.43 1.40
C GLN A 440 5.02 25.95 1.48
N PHE A 441 5.48 26.45 2.62
CA PHE A 441 6.88 26.84 2.78
C PHE A 441 7.77 25.60 2.92
N ILE A 442 9.03 25.69 2.45
CA ILE A 442 10.02 24.60 2.55
C ILE A 442 11.06 24.92 3.65
N ASP A 443 11.37 26.20 3.83
CA ASP A 443 12.40 26.70 4.76
C ASP A 443 11.76 27.55 5.87
N ALA A 444 10.89 26.95 6.69
CA ALA A 444 10.46 27.58 7.93
C ALA A 444 11.61 27.62 8.97
N GLU A 445 11.34 28.00 10.22
CA GLU A 445 12.36 28.00 11.29
C GLU A 445 12.67 26.59 11.84
N GLU A 446 13.79 26.45 12.55
CA GLU A 446 14.49 25.15 12.79
C GLU A 446 13.62 24.00 13.34
N GLY A 447 12.61 24.30 14.18
CA GLY A 447 11.68 23.29 14.69
C GLY A 447 10.69 22.77 13.64
N GLU A 448 10.29 23.63 12.70
CA GLU A 448 9.36 23.30 11.62
C GLU A 448 10.09 22.78 10.37
N GLN A 449 11.36 23.15 10.15
CA GLN A 449 12.22 22.54 9.12
C GLN A 449 12.26 21.00 9.23
N LYS A 450 12.39 20.45 10.44
CA LYS A 450 12.44 18.99 10.64
C LYS A 450 11.15 18.29 10.20
N ARG A 451 10.01 18.98 10.37
CA ARG A 451 8.67 18.53 9.93
C ARG A 451 8.51 18.71 8.43
N LEU A 452 8.83 19.89 7.89
CA LEU A 452 8.70 20.21 6.46
C LEU A 452 9.66 19.41 5.56
N TRP A 453 10.89 19.13 5.98
CA TRP A 453 11.82 18.26 5.24
C TRP A 453 11.31 16.81 5.16
N VAL A 454 10.59 16.36 6.19
CA VAL A 454 9.91 15.07 6.21
C VAL A 454 8.65 15.10 5.32
N LEU A 455 7.92 16.21 5.31
CA LEU A 455 6.78 16.43 4.40
C LEU A 455 7.20 16.60 2.92
N LYS A 456 8.42 17.12 2.65
CA LYS A 456 9.04 17.16 1.31
C LYS A 456 9.18 15.73 0.76
N ARG A 457 9.70 14.80 1.57
CA ARG A 457 9.79 13.36 1.22
C ARG A 457 8.45 12.69 0.96
N TYR A 458 7.32 13.29 1.36
CA TYR A 458 5.97 12.78 1.12
C TYR A 458 5.21 13.61 0.08
N HIS A 459 5.87 14.58 -0.57
CA HIS A 459 5.31 15.54 -1.53
C HIS A 459 4.06 16.29 -1.01
N LEU A 460 3.91 16.44 0.31
CA LEU A 460 2.70 17.07 0.88
C LEU A 460 2.51 18.54 0.42
N PRO A 461 3.55 19.41 0.33
CA PRO A 461 3.36 20.77 -0.20
C PRO A 461 2.81 20.76 -1.64
N SER A 462 3.26 19.83 -2.47
CA SER A 462 2.80 19.67 -3.86
C SER A 462 1.36 19.15 -3.91
N ILE A 463 1.01 18.13 -3.12
CA ILE A 463 -0.36 17.59 -3.14
C ILE A 463 -1.37 18.61 -2.59
N LEU A 464 -0.95 19.47 -1.64
CA LEU A 464 -1.73 20.58 -1.12
C LEU A 464 -1.81 21.78 -2.08
N SER A 465 -1.05 21.79 -3.19
CA SER A 465 -1.20 22.81 -4.23
C SER A 465 -2.27 22.49 -5.29
N ALA A 466 -2.79 21.26 -5.31
CA ALA A 466 -3.89 20.84 -6.19
C ALA A 466 -5.05 20.30 -5.35
N CYS A 467 -6.11 21.11 -5.23
CA CYS A 467 -7.27 20.83 -4.36
C CYS A 467 -8.60 20.96 -5.13
N THR A 468 -9.57 20.10 -4.83
CA THR A 468 -10.92 20.15 -5.41
C THR A 468 -12.00 20.07 -4.31
N TYR A 469 -13.08 20.84 -4.43
CA TYR A 469 -14.19 20.80 -3.46
C TYR A 469 -14.96 19.49 -3.57
N VAL A 470 -15.19 18.79 -2.45
CA VAL A 470 -15.97 17.53 -2.40
C VAL A 470 -17.26 17.70 -1.58
N SER A 471 -17.15 18.24 -0.36
CA SER A 471 -18.31 18.48 0.52
C SER A 471 -18.04 19.66 1.45
N GLY A 472 -19.01 20.10 2.23
CA GLY A 472 -18.87 21.30 3.06
C GLY A 472 -20.18 21.88 3.54
N SER A 473 -20.08 23.01 4.24
CA SER A 473 -21.19 23.90 4.58
C SER A 473 -21.46 24.90 3.45
N LYS A 474 -22.44 25.80 3.65
CA LYS A 474 -22.91 26.73 2.61
C LYS A 474 -21.78 27.62 2.04
N ASN A 475 -20.85 28.06 2.87
CA ASN A 475 -19.73 28.92 2.48
C ASN A 475 -18.43 28.13 2.22
N GLY A 476 -18.47 26.80 2.18
CA GLY A 476 -17.27 25.96 2.01
C GLY A 476 -16.50 26.23 0.71
N TYR A 477 -17.18 26.57 -0.38
CA TYR A 477 -16.52 27.02 -1.61
C TYR A 477 -15.66 28.28 -1.41
N SER A 478 -16.09 29.22 -0.56
CA SER A 478 -15.32 30.42 -0.22
C SER A 478 -14.06 30.09 0.58
N LEU A 479 -14.09 29.05 1.43
CA LEU A 479 -12.89 28.58 2.14
C LEU A 479 -11.86 27.97 1.17
N LEU A 480 -12.30 27.16 0.20
CA LEU A 480 -11.41 26.63 -0.84
C LEU A 480 -10.80 27.75 -1.70
N PHE A 481 -11.60 28.75 -2.08
CA PHE A 481 -11.12 29.89 -2.85
C PHE A 481 -10.06 30.71 -2.07
N ASP A 482 -10.36 31.04 -0.81
CA ASP A 482 -9.45 31.76 0.08
C ASP A 482 -8.14 30.98 0.35
N TYR A 483 -8.20 29.64 0.31
CA TYR A 483 -7.03 28.77 0.37
C TYR A 483 -6.22 28.82 -0.94
N GLN A 484 -6.88 28.68 -2.09
CA GLN A 484 -6.25 28.71 -3.41
C GLN A 484 -5.53 30.03 -3.67
N GLU A 485 -6.12 31.18 -3.31
CA GLU A 485 -5.44 32.49 -3.41
C GLU A 485 -4.19 32.57 -2.53
N LYS A 486 -4.22 31.98 -1.32
CA LYS A 486 -3.06 31.96 -0.41
C LYS A 486 -1.95 31.04 -0.91
N VAL A 487 -2.30 29.89 -1.48
CA VAL A 487 -1.33 29.00 -2.13
C VAL A 487 -0.71 29.70 -3.35
N GLU A 488 -1.52 30.29 -4.24
CA GLU A 488 -1.02 31.04 -5.41
C GLU A 488 -0.09 32.20 -5.00
N PHE A 489 -0.40 32.89 -3.90
CA PHE A 489 0.47 33.94 -3.36
C PHE A 489 1.83 33.40 -2.89
N ILE A 490 1.86 32.28 -2.17
CA ILE A 490 3.11 31.67 -1.65
C ILE A 490 3.94 31.07 -2.80
N LEU A 491 3.30 30.42 -3.78
CA LEU A 491 4.01 29.81 -4.91
C LEU A 491 4.71 30.84 -5.83
N LYS A 492 4.35 32.13 -5.76
CA LYS A 492 5.07 33.20 -6.47
C LYS A 492 6.49 33.45 -5.93
N SER A 493 6.81 33.05 -4.70
CA SER A 493 8.20 32.97 -4.21
C SER A 493 8.74 31.54 -4.18
N GLU A 494 7.96 30.59 -3.67
CA GLU A 494 8.45 29.23 -3.39
C GLU A 494 8.40 28.27 -4.59
N GLY A 495 7.60 28.57 -5.62
CA GLY A 495 7.28 27.62 -6.69
C GLY A 495 8.49 27.16 -7.51
N LYS A 496 9.27 28.09 -8.05
CA LYS A 496 10.50 27.78 -8.81
C LYS A 496 11.53 27.04 -7.96
N LYS A 497 11.69 27.45 -6.69
CA LYS A 497 12.58 26.82 -5.72
C LYS A 497 12.16 25.37 -5.47
N ARG A 498 10.89 25.15 -5.12
CA ARG A 498 10.28 23.82 -4.92
C ARG A 498 10.49 22.92 -6.13
N ALA A 499 10.25 23.42 -7.34
CA ALA A 499 10.42 22.64 -8.56
C ALA A 499 11.88 22.18 -8.74
N ALA A 500 12.85 23.09 -8.59
CA ALA A 500 14.28 22.76 -8.67
C ALA A 500 14.75 21.77 -7.58
N ASP A 501 14.08 21.80 -6.42
CA ASP A 501 14.33 20.93 -5.27
C ASP A 501 13.68 19.54 -5.38
N LEU A 502 12.54 19.42 -6.07
CA LEU A 502 11.78 18.17 -6.21
C LEU A 502 12.14 17.42 -7.49
N MET A 503 12.22 18.09 -8.64
CA MET A 503 12.40 17.40 -9.93
C MET A 503 13.65 16.51 -9.96
N LYS A 504 14.71 16.90 -9.23
CA LYS A 504 15.98 16.16 -9.17
C LYS A 504 15.86 14.89 -8.32
N ASP A 505 15.15 14.98 -7.20
CA ASP A 505 14.79 13.81 -6.39
C ASP A 505 13.83 12.91 -7.18
N ASP A 506 12.83 13.47 -7.86
CA ASP A 506 11.84 12.72 -8.66
C ASP A 506 12.48 11.98 -9.86
N LEU A 507 13.35 12.62 -10.64
CA LEU A 507 14.10 11.97 -11.72
C LEU A 507 14.98 10.84 -11.18
N ALA A 508 15.72 11.07 -10.10
CA ALA A 508 16.60 10.06 -9.51
C ALA A 508 15.86 8.85 -8.93
N ASN A 509 14.60 9.01 -8.49
CA ASN A 509 13.79 7.93 -7.90
C ASN A 509 12.80 7.27 -8.87
N PHE A 510 12.41 7.93 -9.95
CA PHE A 510 11.33 7.49 -10.84
C PHE A 510 11.68 7.46 -12.34
N LYS A 511 12.94 7.73 -12.74
CA LYS A 511 13.41 7.47 -14.11
C LYS A 511 13.19 5.99 -14.48
N PRO A 512 12.49 5.68 -15.59
CA PRO A 512 12.30 4.31 -16.02
C PRO A 512 13.64 3.68 -16.44
N SER A 513 14.01 2.55 -15.84
CA SER A 513 15.09 1.71 -16.36
C SER A 513 14.58 0.75 -17.43
N LEU A 514 15.41 0.57 -18.46
CA LEU A 514 15.28 -0.41 -19.54
C LEU A 514 16.56 -1.27 -19.67
N GLU A 515 17.39 -1.32 -18.63
CA GLU A 515 18.62 -2.12 -18.60
C GLU A 515 18.27 -3.61 -18.75
N GLU A 516 19.13 -4.39 -19.44
CA GLU A 516 18.87 -5.82 -19.74
C GLU A 516 18.62 -6.66 -18.46
N GLU A 517 19.16 -6.23 -17.32
CA GLU A 517 18.91 -6.80 -15.99
C GLU A 517 17.43 -6.76 -15.55
N ASN A 518 16.58 -5.93 -16.19
CA ASN A 518 15.14 -5.85 -15.96
C ASN A 518 14.32 -6.73 -16.94
N ALA A 519 14.95 -7.51 -17.82
CA ALA A 519 14.24 -8.35 -18.78
C ALA A 519 13.33 -9.39 -18.09
N GLY A 520 12.03 -9.38 -18.43
CA GLY A 520 11.03 -10.27 -17.81
C GLY A 520 10.41 -9.75 -16.49
N LYS A 521 10.75 -8.54 -16.06
CA LYS A 521 10.15 -7.88 -14.89
C LYS A 521 8.66 -7.57 -15.11
N ASN A 522 7.82 -7.89 -14.12
CA ASN A 522 6.42 -7.44 -14.10
C ASN A 522 6.33 -5.95 -13.76
N TYR A 523 6.04 -5.12 -14.76
CA TYR A 523 5.95 -3.67 -14.62
C TYR A 523 4.82 -3.22 -13.69
N ASN A 524 5.11 -2.22 -12.86
CA ASN A 524 4.18 -1.57 -11.96
C ASN A 524 3.72 -0.23 -12.54
N VAL A 525 2.46 -0.14 -12.99
CA VAL A 525 1.94 1.06 -13.69
C VAL A 525 2.06 2.32 -12.83
N LYS A 526 1.78 2.21 -11.52
CA LYS A 526 1.77 3.36 -10.61
C LYS A 526 3.18 3.89 -10.35
N LYS A 527 4.21 3.05 -10.33
CA LYS A 527 5.62 3.42 -10.07
C LYS A 527 6.43 3.68 -11.33
N ASP A 528 6.48 2.71 -12.23
CA ASP A 528 7.45 2.67 -13.33
C ASP A 528 7.01 3.57 -14.50
N LEU A 529 5.71 3.85 -14.61
CA LEU A 529 5.07 4.44 -15.80
C LEU A 529 4.38 5.78 -15.51
N TYR A 530 3.46 5.82 -14.53
CA TYR A 530 2.67 7.01 -14.18
C TYR A 530 3.41 8.02 -13.28
N ARG A 531 4.31 7.56 -12.40
CA ARG A 531 4.84 8.41 -11.32
C ARG A 531 5.66 9.59 -11.82
N LEU A 532 6.64 9.35 -12.69
CA LEU A 532 7.54 10.41 -13.15
C LEU A 532 6.81 11.50 -13.95
N PRO A 533 5.99 11.21 -14.99
CA PRO A 533 5.20 12.23 -15.63
C PRO A 533 4.36 13.05 -14.64
N ASN A 534 3.70 12.38 -13.69
CA ASN A 534 2.85 13.04 -12.71
C ASN A 534 3.62 14.03 -11.79
N THR A 535 4.79 13.67 -11.25
CA THR A 535 5.56 14.57 -10.38
C THR A 535 6.36 15.62 -11.14
N MET A 536 6.74 15.35 -12.39
CA MET A 536 7.25 16.37 -13.31
C MET A 536 6.20 17.44 -13.59
N PHE A 537 4.94 17.07 -13.88
CA PHE A 537 3.86 18.05 -14.10
C PHE A 537 3.47 18.83 -12.83
N ASP A 538 3.43 18.20 -11.65
CA ASP A 538 3.30 18.94 -10.39
C ASP A 538 4.45 19.97 -10.24
N SER A 539 5.68 19.61 -10.64
CA SER A 539 6.83 20.53 -10.53
C SER A 539 6.85 21.63 -11.60
N LEU A 540 6.49 21.33 -12.86
CA LEU A 540 6.32 22.31 -13.92
C LEU A 540 5.23 23.33 -13.57
N ALA A 541 4.13 22.87 -12.94
CA ALA A 541 3.08 23.74 -12.43
C ALA A 541 3.59 24.74 -11.39
N ASN A 542 4.44 24.27 -10.47
CA ASN A 542 5.10 25.13 -9.48
C ASN A 542 6.15 26.09 -10.11
N TYR A 543 6.87 25.68 -11.17
CA TYR A 543 7.88 26.52 -11.83
C TYR A 543 7.29 27.65 -12.69
N PHE A 544 6.27 27.33 -13.49
CA PHE A 544 5.61 28.26 -14.42
C PHE A 544 4.39 28.98 -13.84
N GLY A 545 4.08 28.75 -12.56
CA GLY A 545 2.96 29.40 -11.86
C GLY A 545 1.61 29.08 -12.50
N LEU A 546 1.38 27.81 -12.82
CA LEU A 546 0.12 27.36 -13.45
C LEU A 546 -1.04 27.41 -12.45
N LYS A 547 -2.25 27.67 -12.94
CA LYS A 547 -3.51 27.63 -12.17
C LYS A 547 -4.26 26.31 -12.35
N ALA A 548 -4.01 25.60 -13.45
CA ALA A 548 -4.59 24.29 -13.73
C ALA A 548 -4.21 23.23 -12.68
N THR A 549 -5.20 22.47 -12.20
CA THR A 549 -4.99 21.39 -11.21
C THR A 549 -4.83 20.01 -11.87
N SER A 550 -5.61 19.69 -12.91
CA SER A 550 -5.44 18.42 -13.63
C SER A 550 -4.19 18.43 -14.49
N THR A 551 -3.59 17.26 -14.71
CA THR A 551 -2.41 17.13 -15.56
C THR A 551 -2.73 17.47 -17.02
N TRP A 552 -3.94 17.18 -17.49
CA TRP A 552 -4.40 17.53 -18.83
C TRP A 552 -4.49 19.06 -19.02
N ASP A 553 -5.24 19.73 -18.14
CA ASP A 553 -5.44 21.18 -18.21
C ASP A 553 -4.11 21.95 -18.02
N ARG A 554 -3.12 21.36 -17.30
CA ARG A 554 -1.76 21.92 -17.16
C ARG A 554 -0.93 21.83 -18.45
N ILE A 555 -1.09 20.76 -19.23
CA ILE A 555 -0.43 20.66 -20.54
C ILE A 555 -1.02 21.72 -21.48
N GLU A 556 -2.33 21.97 -21.40
CA GLU A 556 -3.00 23.06 -22.14
C GLU A 556 -2.53 24.44 -21.68
N GLU A 557 -2.43 24.70 -20.37
CA GLU A 557 -1.91 25.98 -19.86
C GLU A 557 -0.41 26.21 -20.16
N LEU A 558 0.34 25.16 -20.54
CA LEU A 558 1.73 25.26 -21.02
C LEU A 558 1.82 25.45 -22.54
N GLU A 559 0.92 24.81 -23.30
CA GLU A 559 0.73 25.04 -24.74
C GLU A 559 0.28 26.49 -25.01
N GLU A 560 -0.73 26.99 -24.29
CA GLU A 560 -1.23 28.38 -24.38
C GLU A 560 -0.17 29.43 -24.05
N LYS A 561 0.81 29.10 -23.21
CA LYS A 561 1.95 29.98 -22.85
C LYS A 561 3.10 29.91 -23.85
N GLY A 562 3.02 29.04 -24.87
CA GLY A 562 4.14 28.77 -25.79
C GLY A 562 5.34 28.14 -25.09
N ILE A 563 5.10 27.33 -24.04
CA ILE A 563 6.15 26.54 -23.36
C ILE A 563 6.23 25.13 -23.96
N PHE A 564 5.15 24.61 -24.53
CA PHE A 564 5.15 23.38 -25.33
C PHE A 564 4.66 23.67 -26.75
N THR A 565 5.25 23.00 -27.74
CA THR A 565 4.63 22.89 -29.07
C THR A 565 3.31 22.11 -29.00
N THR A 566 2.37 22.39 -29.90
CA THR A 566 1.11 21.60 -30.02
C THR A 566 1.34 20.10 -30.19
N THR A 567 2.42 19.70 -30.88
CA THR A 567 2.79 18.28 -31.03
C THR A 567 3.25 17.69 -29.69
N GLY A 568 4.14 18.38 -28.97
CA GLY A 568 4.59 17.96 -27.64
C GLY A 568 3.43 17.92 -26.63
N ALA A 569 2.53 18.89 -26.68
CA ALA A 569 1.31 18.91 -25.88
C ALA A 569 0.38 17.73 -26.20
N GLN A 570 0.21 17.35 -27.47
CA GLN A 570 -0.52 16.15 -27.86
C GLN A 570 0.17 14.86 -27.36
N ASP A 571 1.47 14.68 -27.60
CA ASP A 571 2.22 13.50 -27.16
C ASP A 571 2.16 13.31 -25.64
N LEU A 572 2.18 14.40 -24.87
CA LEU A 572 2.05 14.37 -23.41
C LEU A 572 0.63 14.03 -22.94
N LYS A 573 -0.41 14.53 -23.62
CA LYS A 573 -1.81 14.17 -23.37
C LYS A 573 -2.05 12.68 -23.63
N GLU A 574 -1.53 12.16 -24.73
CA GLU A 574 -1.56 10.73 -25.06
C GLU A 574 -0.79 9.88 -24.03
N LEU A 575 0.41 10.30 -23.63
CA LEU A 575 1.23 9.62 -22.62
C LEU A 575 0.52 9.46 -21.27
N ILE A 576 -0.06 10.56 -20.77
CA ILE A 576 -0.76 10.56 -19.48
C ILE A 576 -2.04 9.71 -19.55
N MET A 577 -2.81 9.81 -20.63
CA MET A 577 -4.03 9.02 -20.79
C MET A 577 -3.76 7.53 -21.02
N LEU A 578 -2.71 7.13 -21.75
CA LEU A 578 -2.32 5.72 -21.90
C LEU A 578 -1.85 5.13 -20.55
N SER A 579 -1.09 5.89 -19.76
CA SER A 579 -0.71 5.51 -18.39
C SER A 579 -1.93 5.28 -17.48
N GLN A 580 -2.94 6.14 -17.63
CA GLN A 580 -4.18 6.08 -16.86
C GLN A 580 -5.11 4.94 -17.33
N GLU A 581 -5.22 4.72 -18.64
CA GLU A 581 -5.93 3.58 -19.25
C GLU A 581 -5.40 2.25 -18.72
N PHE A 582 -4.08 2.06 -18.63
CA PHE A 582 -3.48 0.86 -18.03
C PHE A 582 -3.89 0.66 -16.57
N ARG A 583 -3.99 1.72 -15.76
CA ARG A 583 -4.46 1.63 -14.37
C ARG A 583 -5.94 1.24 -14.32
N LEU A 584 -6.79 1.96 -15.05
CA LEU A 584 -8.24 1.75 -15.05
C LEU A 584 -8.62 0.34 -15.54
N SER A 585 -8.10 -0.07 -16.69
CA SER A 585 -8.37 -1.38 -17.29
C SER A 585 -7.90 -2.55 -16.41
N THR A 586 -6.72 -2.42 -15.79
CA THR A 586 -6.22 -3.43 -14.84
C THR A 586 -7.12 -3.51 -13.60
N TYR A 587 -7.44 -2.38 -12.96
CA TYR A 587 -8.25 -2.42 -11.74
C TYR A 587 -9.69 -2.89 -12.00
N LEU A 588 -10.32 -2.47 -13.12
CA LEU A 588 -11.65 -2.95 -13.53
C LEU A 588 -11.67 -4.46 -13.79
N ARG A 589 -10.61 -5.03 -14.37
CA ARG A 589 -10.50 -6.48 -14.61
C ARG A 589 -10.38 -7.29 -13.32
N HIS A 590 -9.63 -6.80 -12.34
CA HIS A 590 -9.36 -7.51 -11.09
C HIS A 590 -10.34 -7.19 -9.96
N GLY A 591 -11.23 -6.21 -10.13
CA GLY A 591 -12.18 -5.76 -9.11
C GLY A 591 -11.52 -5.07 -7.90
N LYS A 592 -10.24 -4.72 -8.00
CA LYS A 592 -9.39 -4.16 -6.93
C LYS A 592 -8.19 -3.41 -7.50
N GLN A 593 -7.56 -2.56 -6.70
CA GLN A 593 -6.31 -1.88 -7.07
C GLN A 593 -5.14 -2.88 -7.15
N LYS A 594 -4.84 -3.32 -8.38
CA LYS A 594 -3.67 -4.15 -8.71
C LYS A 594 -2.69 -3.32 -9.55
N ASP A 595 -1.62 -2.81 -8.95
CA ASP A 595 -0.68 -1.90 -9.62
C ASP A 595 0.27 -2.58 -10.63
N HIS A 596 0.31 -3.92 -10.70
CA HIS A 596 1.13 -4.67 -11.67
C HIS A 596 0.33 -5.08 -12.91
N LEU A 597 0.89 -4.86 -14.10
CA LEU A 597 0.27 -5.23 -15.38
C LEU A 597 0.16 -6.75 -15.57
N ASP A 598 -0.99 -7.20 -16.09
CA ASP A 598 -1.12 -8.55 -16.63
C ASP A 598 -0.29 -8.70 -17.91
N LEU A 599 0.33 -9.88 -18.10
CA LEU A 599 1.26 -10.17 -19.20
C LEU A 599 0.70 -9.88 -20.61
N ASP A 600 -0.61 -10.00 -20.81
CA ASP A 600 -1.24 -9.73 -22.11
C ASP A 600 -1.46 -8.24 -22.39
N ILE A 601 -1.51 -7.38 -21.35
CA ILE A 601 -1.42 -5.92 -21.54
C ILE A 601 0.02 -5.53 -21.90
N GLN A 602 1.01 -6.15 -21.22
CA GLN A 602 2.43 -5.87 -21.43
C GLN A 602 2.86 -6.07 -22.90
N LYS A 603 2.30 -7.08 -23.59
CA LYS A 603 2.65 -7.43 -24.98
C LYS A 603 2.26 -6.39 -26.04
N ILE A 604 1.22 -5.59 -25.80
CA ILE A 604 0.58 -4.81 -26.87
C ILE A 604 1.07 -3.36 -26.88
N ASN A 605 0.95 -2.61 -25.77
CA ASN A 605 1.16 -1.15 -25.77
C ASN A 605 2.32 -0.61 -24.91
N LEU A 606 3.10 -1.46 -24.20
CA LEU A 606 4.24 -0.95 -23.39
C LEU A 606 5.29 -0.20 -24.23
N LYS A 607 5.60 -0.70 -25.44
CA LYS A 607 6.54 -0.05 -26.36
C LYS A 607 6.06 1.35 -26.77
N GLU A 608 4.76 1.48 -27.00
CA GLU A 608 4.10 2.74 -27.40
C GLU A 608 4.20 3.80 -26.29
N LEU A 609 4.09 3.36 -25.03
CA LEU A 609 4.28 4.22 -23.86
C LEU A 609 5.74 4.62 -23.69
N TYR A 610 6.68 3.66 -23.70
CA TYR A 610 8.12 3.95 -23.54
C TYR A 610 8.66 4.90 -24.62
N TYR A 611 8.15 4.81 -25.85
CA TYR A 611 8.47 5.75 -26.93
C TYR A 611 8.11 7.21 -26.60
N ARG A 612 7.08 7.45 -25.77
CA ARG A 612 6.71 8.80 -25.29
C ARG A 612 7.36 9.17 -23.94
N VAL A 613 7.57 8.21 -23.03
CA VAL A 613 8.21 8.51 -21.72
C VAL A 613 9.69 8.86 -21.86
N LEU A 614 10.45 8.19 -22.74
CA LEU A 614 11.90 8.41 -22.82
C LEU A 614 12.27 9.82 -23.30
N PRO A 615 11.74 10.36 -24.42
CA PRO A 615 12.05 11.73 -24.86
C PRO A 615 11.60 12.77 -23.84
N PHE A 616 10.48 12.56 -23.16
CA PHE A 616 10.04 13.40 -22.05
C PHE A 616 11.05 13.36 -20.89
N THR A 617 11.53 12.18 -20.50
CA THR A 617 12.51 12.01 -19.41
C THR A 617 13.83 12.72 -19.73
N GLU A 618 14.38 12.50 -20.93
CA GLU A 618 15.62 13.16 -21.38
C GLU A 618 15.46 14.70 -21.41
N THR A 619 14.30 15.17 -21.85
CA THR A 619 13.97 16.60 -21.92
C THR A 619 13.79 17.22 -20.53
N MET A 620 13.22 16.48 -19.57
CA MET A 620 13.16 16.89 -18.16
C MET A 620 14.54 16.87 -17.50
N GLU A 621 15.44 15.96 -17.86
CA GLU A 621 16.83 15.96 -17.39
C GLU A 621 17.59 17.22 -17.86
N ILE A 622 17.45 17.61 -19.14
CA ILE A 622 18.01 18.84 -19.71
C ILE A 622 17.39 20.09 -19.04
N PHE A 623 16.06 20.11 -18.86
CA PHE A 623 15.40 21.19 -18.13
C PHE A 623 15.99 21.33 -16.71
N CYS A 624 16.16 20.20 -16.01
CA CYS A 624 16.67 20.13 -14.64
C CYS A 624 18.13 20.56 -14.48
N SER A 625 19.00 20.39 -15.48
CA SER A 625 20.36 20.92 -15.42
C SER A 625 20.35 22.45 -15.52
N GLU A 626 19.55 23.01 -16.43
CA GLU A 626 19.56 24.45 -16.73
C GLU A 626 18.63 25.32 -15.85
N MET A 627 17.80 24.75 -14.95
CA MET A 627 16.84 25.50 -14.09
C MET A 627 17.39 26.71 -13.32
N LYS A 628 18.72 26.82 -13.16
CA LYS A 628 19.38 27.96 -12.50
C LYS A 628 19.64 29.15 -13.41
N ASN A 629 19.42 29.03 -14.72
CA ASN A 629 19.58 30.10 -15.69
C ASN A 629 18.29 30.30 -16.49
N GLU A 630 17.55 31.35 -16.17
CA GLU A 630 16.27 31.66 -16.81
C GLU A 630 16.42 31.98 -18.31
N GLU A 631 17.59 32.45 -18.76
CA GLU A 631 17.88 32.68 -20.18
C GLU A 631 18.07 31.36 -20.94
N GLN A 632 18.74 30.37 -20.34
CA GLN A 632 18.87 29.04 -20.94
C GLN A 632 17.54 28.28 -20.92
N ILE A 633 16.73 28.41 -19.87
CA ILE A 633 15.37 27.86 -19.84
C ILE A 633 14.49 28.53 -20.91
N ALA A 634 14.57 29.85 -21.10
CA ALA A 634 13.88 30.53 -22.19
C ALA A 634 14.39 30.06 -23.57
N GLN A 635 15.69 29.82 -23.74
CA GLN A 635 16.24 29.25 -24.98
C GLN A 635 15.79 27.80 -25.22
N ILE A 636 15.62 26.99 -24.17
CA ILE A 636 15.04 25.64 -24.24
C ILE A 636 13.58 25.70 -24.68
N CYS A 637 12.76 26.57 -24.06
CA CYS A 637 11.36 26.81 -24.41
C CYS A 637 11.16 27.54 -25.77
N LEU A 638 12.24 27.91 -26.45
CA LEU A 638 12.21 28.58 -27.76
C LEU A 638 13.06 27.84 -28.81
N ASN A 639 13.44 26.58 -28.55
CA ASN A 639 14.28 25.80 -29.44
C ASN A 639 13.43 25.00 -30.43
N PRO A 640 13.31 25.40 -31.72
CA PRO A 640 12.49 24.69 -32.71
C PRO A 640 13.05 23.32 -33.11
N SER A 641 14.17 22.88 -32.53
CA SER A 641 14.70 21.52 -32.65
C SER A 641 14.27 20.61 -31.49
N SER A 642 13.60 21.14 -30.46
CA SER A 642 13.00 20.36 -29.39
C SER A 642 11.67 19.77 -29.86
N PRO A 643 11.42 18.46 -29.74
CA PRO A 643 10.11 17.90 -30.06
C PRO A 643 9.04 18.23 -29.01
N LEU A 644 9.45 18.61 -27.79
CA LEU A 644 8.56 18.82 -26.65
C LEU A 644 8.25 20.30 -26.37
N PHE A 645 9.30 21.13 -26.43
CA PHE A 645 9.29 22.53 -26.02
C PHE A 645 9.15 23.44 -27.25
#